data_AF-A0A935IDN8-F1
#
_entry.id   AF-A0A935IDN8-F1
#
_cell.length_a   1.000
_cell.length_b   1.000
_cell.length_c   1.000
_cell.angle_alpha   90.00
_cell.angle_beta   90.00
_cell.angle_gamma   90.00
#
_symmetry.space_group_name_H-M   'P 1'
#
loop_
_entity.id
_entity.type
_entity.pdbx_description
1 polymer ?
#
loop_
_entity_poly.entity_id
_entity_poly.type
_entity_poly.pdbx_seq_one_letter_code
_entity_poly.pdbx_strand_id
1 'polypeptide(L)'
;MRNQILIIIFVLIISANNAQQVSPNSSNEKGIAPVKIVSNQSSATSKTYAVVVGISDYQDPGIPDLRFADKDAEAFANYLRSSAGGRLDVDHIKVLLNEKATVAQFAIALDWLMEVVKENDQVIIYFSGHGDVEKKTITQPGYLLCWDAPSRVYLAGGALALPMFQDIITTLSAQNKAKVVVITDACRSGKLAGSSVGGSQITGANLAKQYSNEIKILSCQSNEYSIEGEQWGGGRGAFSYYLIDALYGMADQNNDLIVNLQEVGRFLEDHVSAEVAPVSQVPIVIGNRTDVLSKVDPNLLASIRSGRSNQMSFLSSIDSRGIEEDVLALVDTSVRLTYRLFKQALKDKVFLEPVNACAETYFNQLIQEPKFERLHSTIKRNYAAALMDEGQQFINLLLKSDPKVNDYLYSQGQIDVKGIHLKLRRAAELLGPKHYIFNTLKAKENYFKAGIFPIEYYSGILKDSQANIQRKILLEGLSYEAHAPYIMNRLLAFYELDSFRIMADRLEELCPNWAIALGDIGYGYYLRGEVSSSIEYYKKSIAVDSSILPTYYWMGVSFETLGDHQQAIKWWNLHVQKSLEKEATTKSTTYIREYYDMGASLNNLERFEEAEKTFRRFLTLDSNDVYGWYGLGFSLYRQGKYDLAISAMERSISLYPKFLEGLIIIGAILRDQNRFSESEKYWLKVVELDSANVNPWNEIGLVKLKIFQYKEAADISRKVIGMDSLNTIAWNNLGLALLQMHQYDEARLALVKAIDLDSTAANTLKHLATLNLRTGHLEEARIGFEHAITVNQNYSGGYLGQAYILVIQGDLNGAMSKVEFAIQKGAIFEALSNDEDLIGLRKEIKWNELMNKYFQEKIKN
;
A
#
# COMPACT_ATOMS: atom_id res chain seq x y z
N MET A 1 43.97 18.81 -13.01
CA MET A 1 43.88 18.85 -14.48
C MET A 1 42.47 19.33 -14.83
N ARG A 2 42.24 20.64 -14.94
CA ARG A 2 42.21 21.47 -16.18
C ARG A 2 41.18 21.00 -17.22
N ASN A 3 40.11 21.82 -17.37
CA ASN A 3 39.45 22.30 -18.60
C ASN A 3 38.72 21.25 -19.48
N GLN A 4 37.54 21.45 -20.10
CA GLN A 4 36.76 22.60 -20.64
C GLN A 4 35.34 22.04 -21.00
N ILE A 5 34.20 22.69 -20.69
CA ILE A 5 33.42 23.69 -21.45
C ILE A 5 33.19 23.40 -22.95
N LEU A 6 31.90 23.27 -23.35
CA LEU A 6 31.12 23.91 -24.47
C LEU A 6 29.89 23.01 -24.79
N ILE A 7 28.61 23.34 -24.54
CA ILE A 7 27.65 24.31 -25.11
C ILE A 7 27.52 24.33 -26.65
N ILE A 8 26.28 24.13 -27.13
CA ILE A 8 25.51 24.72 -28.29
C ILE A 8 24.58 23.62 -28.88
N ILE A 9 23.26 23.61 -28.67
CA ILE A 9 22.12 24.38 -29.27
C ILE A 9 21.70 23.91 -30.69
N PHE A 10 20.44 23.45 -30.76
CA PHE A 10 19.40 23.44 -31.83
C PHE A 10 19.73 23.06 -33.30
N VAL A 11 18.86 22.25 -33.92
CA VAL A 11 17.87 22.65 -34.97
C VAL A 11 17.20 21.40 -35.62
N LEU A 12 15.87 21.46 -35.75
CA LEU A 12 14.95 20.64 -36.57
C LEU A 12 15.14 20.89 -38.09
N ILE A 13 14.85 19.90 -38.96
CA ILE A 13 14.27 19.98 -40.34
C ILE A 13 14.59 18.64 -41.07
N ILE A 14 13.60 17.76 -41.31
CA ILE A 14 12.77 17.60 -42.53
C ILE A 14 13.48 16.89 -43.72
N SER A 15 12.98 15.68 -44.00
CA SER A 15 12.73 14.96 -45.27
C SER A 15 13.79 14.78 -46.38
N ALA A 16 13.81 13.53 -46.87
CA ALA A 16 13.69 13.08 -48.27
C ALA A 16 14.89 12.38 -48.95
N ASN A 17 14.60 11.12 -49.33
CA ASN A 17 14.95 10.36 -50.55
C ASN A 17 16.39 10.31 -51.12
N ASN A 18 16.90 9.07 -51.25
CA ASN A 18 17.23 8.38 -52.53
C ASN A 18 17.71 6.94 -52.17
N ALA A 19 17.13 5.86 -52.70
CA ALA A 19 17.43 5.21 -54.00
C ALA A 19 18.96 4.99 -54.18
N GLN A 20 19.52 3.82 -54.50
CA GLN A 20 19.07 2.64 -55.24
C GLN A 20 20.24 1.63 -55.21
N GLN A 21 20.00 0.32 -55.14
CA GLN A 21 20.65 -0.65 -56.05
C GLN A 21 19.95 -2.01 -55.99
N VAL A 22 19.48 -2.41 -57.18
CA VAL A 22 18.75 -3.63 -57.55
C VAL A 22 19.71 -4.48 -58.41
N SER A 23 19.67 -5.81 -58.36
CA SER A 23 19.13 -6.72 -59.43
C SER A 23 19.81 -8.11 -59.36
N PRO A 24 19.43 -9.16 -60.13
CA PRO A 24 18.12 -9.54 -60.75
C PRO A 24 17.78 -11.07 -60.68
N ASN A 25 16.53 -11.44 -61.03
CA ASN A 25 16.15 -12.42 -62.09
C ASN A 25 14.63 -12.72 -62.04
N SER A 26 13.85 -12.19 -63.00
CA SER A 26 13.30 -12.81 -64.23
C SER A 26 12.05 -13.70 -63.96
N SER A 27 10.86 -13.50 -64.56
CA SER A 27 10.56 -13.41 -66.00
C SER A 27 9.06 -13.04 -66.32
N ASN A 28 8.90 -12.20 -67.35
CA ASN A 28 7.92 -12.16 -68.47
C ASN A 28 6.36 -12.07 -68.33
N GLU A 29 5.87 -10.82 -68.52
CA GLU A 29 4.87 -10.27 -69.48
C GLU A 29 3.58 -10.99 -69.97
N LYS A 30 2.42 -10.27 -69.99
CA LYS A 30 1.84 -9.59 -71.20
C LYS A 30 0.46 -8.88 -70.97
N GLY A 31 0.30 -7.64 -71.48
CA GLY A 31 -0.98 -7.06 -72.01
C GLY A 31 -1.38 -5.63 -71.55
N ILE A 32 -1.49 -4.65 -72.47
CA ILE A 32 -1.81 -3.22 -72.24
C ILE A 32 -3.08 -2.73 -72.98
N ALA A 33 -3.93 -1.95 -72.28
CA ALA A 33 -4.87 -0.84 -72.66
C ALA A 33 -6.17 -1.14 -73.47
N PRO A 34 -7.31 -0.41 -73.24
CA PRO A 34 -7.37 1.05 -73.03
C PRO A 34 -8.19 1.59 -71.86
N VAL A 35 -7.77 2.79 -71.44
CA VAL A 35 -8.47 3.73 -70.56
C VAL A 35 -9.87 4.03 -71.10
N LYS A 36 -10.90 3.81 -70.28
CA LYS A 36 -12.24 4.40 -70.46
C LYS A 36 -12.45 5.49 -69.43
N ILE A 37 -12.83 6.64 -69.95
CA ILE A 37 -13.16 7.88 -69.27
C ILE A 37 -14.22 7.63 -68.20
N VAL A 38 -13.98 8.21 -67.03
CA VAL A 38 -14.88 8.29 -65.87
C VAL A 38 -16.25 8.81 -66.30
N SER A 39 -17.30 7.99 -66.16
CA SER A 39 -18.61 8.50 -65.80
C SER A 39 -18.71 8.47 -64.28
N ASN A 40 -18.71 9.66 -63.67
CA ASN A 40 -19.10 9.87 -62.28
C ASN A 40 -20.51 9.29 -62.07
N GLN A 41 -20.59 8.02 -61.68
CA GLN A 41 -21.69 7.58 -60.84
C GLN A 41 -21.24 7.91 -59.42
N SER A 42 -21.91 8.89 -58.82
CA SER A 42 -21.88 9.08 -57.38
C SER A 42 -22.05 7.72 -56.71
N SER A 43 -21.02 7.21 -56.04
CA SER A 43 -21.19 6.06 -55.15
C SER A 43 -22.17 6.52 -54.07
N ALA A 44 -23.43 6.09 -54.19
CA ALA A 44 -24.39 6.26 -53.11
C ALA A 44 -23.73 5.62 -51.88
N THR A 45 -23.44 6.41 -50.85
CA THR A 45 -22.91 5.93 -49.58
C THR A 45 -23.91 4.94 -49.00
N SER A 46 -23.56 3.66 -48.97
CA SER A 46 -24.31 2.59 -48.29
C SER A 46 -24.60 3.02 -46.85
N LYS A 47 -25.86 2.94 -46.44
CA LYS A 47 -26.33 3.32 -45.11
C LYS A 47 -26.59 2.08 -44.25
N THR A 48 -26.50 2.24 -42.93
CA THR A 48 -26.85 1.20 -41.96
C THR A 48 -28.10 1.61 -41.20
N TYR A 49 -29.11 0.75 -41.17
CA TYR A 49 -30.32 0.91 -40.37
C TYR A 49 -30.44 -0.21 -39.34
N ALA A 50 -30.96 0.11 -38.15
CA ALA A 50 -31.06 -0.86 -37.07
C ALA A 50 -32.41 -0.84 -36.34
N VAL A 51 -32.88 -2.02 -35.98
CA VAL A 51 -33.99 -2.23 -35.03
C VAL A 51 -33.45 -3.04 -33.86
N VAL A 52 -33.55 -2.49 -32.65
CA VAL A 52 -33.00 -3.07 -31.42
C VAL A 52 -34.13 -3.23 -30.41
N VAL A 53 -34.41 -4.46 -30.01
CA VAL A 53 -35.51 -4.82 -29.11
C VAL A 53 -34.96 -5.49 -27.85
N GLY A 54 -35.41 -5.06 -26.67
CA GLY A 54 -35.03 -5.63 -25.39
C GLY A 54 -36.19 -5.66 -24.41
N ILE A 55 -36.55 -6.84 -23.90
CA ILE A 55 -37.74 -7.00 -23.05
C ILE A 55 -37.36 -7.76 -21.79
N SER A 56 -37.30 -7.03 -20.68
CA SER A 56 -37.10 -7.60 -19.35
C SER A 56 -38.42 -7.81 -18.61
N ASP A 57 -39.37 -6.88 -18.73
CA ASP A 57 -40.69 -7.00 -18.12
C ASP A 57 -41.75 -7.49 -19.12
N TYR A 58 -42.72 -8.27 -18.67
CA TYR A 58 -43.82 -8.76 -19.52
C TYR A 58 -45.19 -8.38 -18.95
N GLN A 59 -46.13 -8.05 -19.84
CA GLN A 59 -47.49 -7.65 -19.45
C GLN A 59 -48.27 -8.80 -18.80
N ASP A 60 -48.12 -10.02 -19.31
CA ASP A 60 -48.75 -11.22 -18.75
C ASP A 60 -47.91 -11.75 -17.58
N PRO A 61 -48.41 -11.76 -16.34
CA PRO A 61 -47.67 -12.26 -15.17
C PRO A 61 -47.39 -13.77 -15.23
N GLY A 62 -47.96 -14.50 -16.20
CA GLY A 62 -47.63 -15.88 -16.50
C GLY A 62 -46.32 -16.08 -17.26
N ILE A 63 -45.65 -15.00 -17.70
CA ILE A 63 -44.31 -15.01 -18.27
C ILE A 63 -43.34 -14.46 -17.22
N PRO A 64 -42.31 -15.21 -16.80
CA PRO A 64 -41.36 -14.71 -15.81
C PRO A 64 -40.54 -13.53 -16.35
N ASP A 65 -40.47 -12.43 -15.60
CA ASP A 65 -39.62 -11.30 -15.96
C ASP A 65 -38.13 -11.69 -16.00
N LEU A 66 -37.41 -11.11 -16.94
CA LEU A 66 -35.96 -11.16 -17.04
C LEU A 66 -35.35 -9.95 -16.30
N ARG A 67 -34.05 -10.03 -16.02
CA ARG A 67 -33.35 -9.00 -15.24
C ARG A 67 -32.63 -7.99 -16.12
N PHE A 68 -32.14 -8.39 -17.29
CA PHE A 68 -31.14 -7.61 -18.04
C PHE A 68 -31.31 -7.57 -19.56
N ALA A 69 -32.36 -8.17 -20.13
CA ALA A 69 -32.56 -8.22 -21.58
C ALA A 69 -32.75 -6.82 -22.23
N ASP A 70 -33.45 -5.92 -21.54
CA ASP A 70 -33.53 -4.50 -21.90
C ASP A 70 -32.17 -3.78 -21.85
N LYS A 71 -31.35 -4.07 -20.83
CA LYS A 71 -29.98 -3.55 -20.73
C LYS A 71 -29.05 -4.09 -21.81
N ASP A 72 -29.23 -5.33 -22.23
CA ASP A 72 -28.49 -5.91 -23.34
C ASP A 72 -28.77 -5.16 -24.65
N ALA A 73 -30.06 -4.89 -24.91
CA ALA A 73 -30.50 -4.08 -26.04
C ALA A 73 -29.99 -2.63 -25.96
N GLU A 74 -30.05 -2.00 -24.80
CA GLU A 74 -29.52 -0.65 -24.60
C GLU A 74 -27.99 -0.60 -24.83
N ALA A 75 -27.26 -1.58 -24.32
CA ALA A 75 -25.82 -1.68 -24.51
C ALA A 75 -25.45 -1.90 -25.99
N PHE A 76 -26.22 -2.73 -26.70
CA PHE A 76 -26.02 -2.95 -28.12
C PHE A 76 -26.36 -1.71 -28.96
N ALA A 77 -27.44 -0.99 -28.63
CA ALA A 77 -27.77 0.28 -29.26
C ALA A 77 -26.68 1.34 -29.03
N ASN A 78 -26.09 1.38 -27.83
CA ASN A 78 -24.97 2.27 -27.52
C ASN A 78 -23.70 1.89 -28.29
N TYR A 79 -23.44 0.60 -28.49
CA TYR A 79 -22.38 0.13 -29.39
C TYR A 79 -22.59 0.67 -30.81
N LEU A 80 -23.78 0.53 -31.39
CA LEU A 80 -24.08 1.04 -32.74
C LEU A 80 -23.90 2.56 -32.90
N ARG A 81 -24.13 3.32 -31.83
CA ARG A 81 -23.89 4.78 -31.78
C ARG A 81 -22.41 5.15 -31.66
N SER A 82 -21.55 4.22 -31.25
CA SER A 82 -20.13 4.46 -31.05
C SER A 82 -19.35 4.59 -32.38
N SER A 83 -18.09 5.02 -32.30
CA SER A 83 -17.18 4.99 -33.46
C SER A 83 -17.00 3.60 -34.04
N ALA A 84 -16.95 2.56 -33.20
CA ALA A 84 -16.78 1.17 -33.60
C ALA A 84 -18.04 0.56 -34.24
N GLY A 85 -19.23 1.02 -33.84
CA GLY A 85 -20.51 0.52 -34.34
C GLY A 85 -21.11 1.30 -35.52
N GLY A 86 -20.36 2.25 -36.08
CA GLY A 86 -20.76 2.97 -37.30
C GLY A 86 -21.43 4.33 -37.10
N ARG A 87 -21.50 4.85 -35.86
CA ARG A 87 -22.07 6.16 -35.51
C ARG A 87 -23.50 6.36 -36.00
N LEU A 88 -24.36 5.34 -35.79
CA LEU A 88 -25.76 5.44 -36.18
C LEU A 88 -26.46 6.57 -35.41
N ASP A 89 -27.12 7.47 -36.15
CA ASP A 89 -27.96 8.53 -35.58
C ASP A 89 -29.34 8.01 -35.20
N VAL A 90 -30.16 8.86 -34.55
CA VAL A 90 -31.50 8.51 -34.06
C VAL A 90 -32.47 8.18 -35.21
N ASP A 91 -32.23 8.72 -36.41
CA ASP A 91 -33.09 8.50 -37.57
C ASP A 91 -32.84 7.13 -38.23
N HIS A 92 -31.68 6.53 -37.99
CA HIS A 92 -31.30 5.21 -38.50
C HIS A 92 -31.39 4.06 -37.47
N ILE A 93 -31.81 4.33 -36.22
CA ILE A 93 -31.97 3.28 -35.20
C ILE A 93 -33.32 3.39 -34.46
N LYS A 94 -34.11 2.31 -34.46
CA LYS A 94 -35.31 2.17 -33.61
C LYS A 94 -34.97 1.28 -32.42
N VAL A 95 -35.10 1.82 -31.21
CA VAL A 95 -34.90 1.06 -29.96
C VAL A 95 -36.23 0.90 -29.26
N LEU A 96 -36.68 -0.34 -29.08
CA LEU A 96 -37.92 -0.70 -28.40
C LEU A 96 -37.58 -1.48 -27.13
N LEU A 97 -37.88 -0.91 -25.97
CA LEU A 97 -37.61 -1.54 -24.67
C LEU A 97 -38.91 -1.78 -23.92
N ASN A 98 -39.02 -2.94 -23.26
CA ASN A 98 -40.06 -3.21 -22.26
C ASN A 98 -41.47 -2.90 -22.81
N GLU A 99 -42.30 -2.14 -22.09
CA GLU A 99 -43.65 -1.70 -22.51
C GLU A 99 -43.76 -1.09 -23.92
N LYS A 100 -42.66 -0.59 -24.49
CA LYS A 100 -42.63 -0.04 -25.86
C LYS A 100 -42.41 -1.11 -26.92
N ALA A 101 -41.91 -2.28 -26.54
CA ALA A 101 -41.65 -3.42 -27.41
C ALA A 101 -42.86 -4.36 -27.51
N THR A 102 -44.02 -3.80 -27.86
CA THR A 102 -45.20 -4.58 -28.25
C THR A 102 -45.00 -5.21 -29.63
N VAL A 103 -45.72 -6.30 -29.93
CA VAL A 103 -45.66 -6.93 -31.27
C VAL A 103 -46.02 -5.94 -32.38
N ALA A 104 -46.95 -5.01 -32.10
CA ALA A 104 -47.36 -3.98 -33.04
C ALA A 104 -46.24 -2.97 -33.33
N GLN A 105 -45.57 -2.46 -32.28
CA GLN A 105 -44.44 -1.54 -32.46
C GLN A 105 -43.24 -2.21 -33.11
N PHE A 106 -42.99 -3.48 -32.79
CA PHE A 106 -41.92 -4.24 -33.44
C PHE A 106 -42.24 -4.47 -34.93
N ALA A 107 -43.48 -4.82 -35.27
CA ALA A 107 -43.91 -4.93 -36.66
C ALA A 107 -43.78 -3.60 -37.44
N ILE A 108 -44.18 -2.47 -36.85
CA ILE A 108 -44.00 -1.13 -37.45
C ILE A 108 -42.51 -0.84 -37.69
N ALA A 109 -41.63 -1.21 -36.76
CA ALA A 109 -40.20 -1.01 -36.93
C ALA A 109 -39.61 -1.89 -38.04
N LEU A 110 -40.08 -3.12 -38.20
CA LEU A 110 -39.66 -4.01 -39.30
C LEU A 110 -40.21 -3.56 -40.65
N ASP A 111 -41.44 -3.05 -40.69
CA ASP A 111 -42.03 -2.45 -41.89
C ASP A 111 -41.27 -1.21 -42.35
N TRP A 112 -40.92 -0.32 -41.41
CA TRP A 112 -40.05 0.83 -41.65
C TRP A 112 -38.73 0.42 -42.33
N LEU A 113 -38.09 -0.68 -41.91
CA LEU A 113 -36.88 -1.17 -42.58
C LEU A 113 -37.15 -1.51 -44.05
N MET A 114 -38.25 -2.22 -44.35
CA MET A 114 -38.59 -2.59 -45.73
C MET A 114 -38.86 -1.36 -46.61
N GLU A 115 -39.36 -0.26 -46.04
CA GLU A 115 -39.60 0.99 -46.75
C GLU A 115 -38.32 1.81 -47.03
N VAL A 116 -37.41 1.92 -46.05
CA VAL A 116 -36.29 2.87 -46.14
C VAL A 116 -35.00 2.28 -46.72
N VAL A 117 -34.85 0.96 -46.65
CA VAL A 117 -33.62 0.24 -47.03
C VAL A 117 -33.53 0.08 -48.54
N LYS A 118 -32.38 0.44 -49.12
CA LYS A 118 -32.10 0.35 -50.56
C LYS A 118 -31.00 -0.66 -50.88
N GLU A 119 -30.77 -0.91 -52.17
CA GLU A 119 -29.71 -1.80 -52.65
C GLU A 119 -28.33 -1.38 -52.10
N ASN A 120 -27.60 -2.35 -51.54
CA ASN A 120 -26.32 -2.22 -50.85
C ASN A 120 -26.35 -1.58 -49.45
N ASP A 121 -27.51 -1.23 -48.89
CA ASP A 121 -27.59 -0.82 -47.48
C ASP A 121 -27.36 -2.03 -46.53
N GLN A 122 -27.03 -1.75 -45.27
CA GLN A 122 -26.92 -2.74 -44.21
C GLN A 122 -28.09 -2.61 -43.23
N VAL A 123 -28.66 -3.74 -42.83
CA VAL A 123 -29.73 -3.82 -41.83
C VAL A 123 -29.23 -4.63 -40.63
N ILE A 124 -29.45 -4.12 -39.43
CA ILE A 124 -29.13 -4.82 -38.18
C ILE A 124 -30.42 -4.99 -37.37
N ILE A 125 -30.82 -6.23 -37.11
CA ILE A 125 -31.95 -6.52 -36.23
C ILE A 125 -31.41 -7.24 -35.00
N TYR A 126 -31.55 -6.60 -33.84
CA TYR A 126 -31.15 -7.17 -32.55
C TYR A 126 -32.39 -7.40 -31.68
N PHE A 127 -32.51 -8.59 -31.10
CA PHE A 127 -33.58 -8.93 -30.18
C PHE A 127 -33.00 -9.60 -28.93
N SER A 128 -33.35 -9.12 -27.75
CA SER A 128 -33.07 -9.76 -26.45
C SER A 128 -34.36 -9.90 -25.65
N GLY A 129 -34.65 -11.12 -25.19
CA GLY A 129 -35.91 -11.42 -24.48
C GLY A 129 -36.20 -12.92 -24.42
N HIS A 130 -37.46 -13.28 -24.17
CA HIS A 130 -37.89 -14.67 -24.20
C HIS A 130 -38.09 -15.18 -25.62
N GLY A 131 -37.65 -16.42 -25.84
CA GLY A 131 -37.98 -17.20 -27.02
C GLY A 131 -38.60 -18.52 -26.58
N ASP A 132 -39.70 -18.90 -27.22
CA ASP A 132 -40.40 -20.14 -26.90
C ASP A 132 -40.85 -20.91 -28.15
N VAL A 133 -41.27 -22.15 -27.95
CA VAL A 133 -41.74 -23.06 -28.99
C VAL A 133 -43.15 -23.51 -28.66
N GLU A 134 -44.05 -23.32 -29.62
CA GLU A 134 -45.39 -23.87 -29.56
C GLU A 134 -45.33 -25.41 -29.66
N LYS A 135 -46.05 -26.12 -28.80
CA LYS A 135 -45.93 -27.59 -28.65
C LYS A 135 -47.15 -28.39 -29.12
N LYS A 136 -48.27 -27.74 -29.48
CA LYS A 136 -49.55 -28.37 -29.81
C LYS A 136 -49.68 -28.68 -31.31
N THR A 137 -49.07 -27.89 -32.18
CA THR A 137 -49.09 -28.10 -33.63
C THR A 137 -47.98 -29.03 -34.09
N ILE A 138 -48.16 -29.73 -35.22
CA ILE A 138 -47.14 -30.63 -35.81
C ILE A 138 -45.87 -29.85 -36.17
N THR A 139 -46.03 -28.60 -36.62
CA THR A 139 -44.94 -27.74 -37.09
C THR A 139 -44.13 -27.10 -35.96
N GLN A 140 -44.68 -27.07 -34.72
CA GLN A 140 -44.05 -26.51 -33.52
C GLN A 140 -43.23 -25.22 -33.77
N PRO A 141 -43.86 -24.16 -34.33
CA PRO A 141 -43.14 -22.95 -34.69
C PRO A 141 -42.52 -22.29 -33.45
N GLY A 142 -41.34 -21.68 -33.64
CA GLY A 142 -40.70 -20.84 -32.64
C GLY A 142 -41.25 -19.41 -32.68
N TYR A 143 -41.18 -18.74 -31.54
CA TYR A 143 -41.66 -17.36 -31.36
C TYR A 143 -40.64 -16.53 -30.58
N LEU A 144 -40.56 -15.25 -30.93
CA LEU A 144 -39.96 -14.20 -30.09
C LEU A 144 -41.10 -13.50 -29.35
N LEU A 145 -41.05 -13.49 -28.02
CA LEU A 145 -42.14 -12.97 -27.19
C LEU A 145 -41.97 -11.47 -27.03
N CYS A 146 -42.96 -10.69 -27.46
CA CYS A 146 -43.00 -9.24 -27.23
C CYS A 146 -43.58 -8.94 -25.84
N TRP A 147 -43.54 -7.68 -25.40
CA TRP A 147 -44.05 -7.31 -24.06
C TRP A 147 -45.51 -7.70 -23.83
N ASP A 148 -46.35 -7.65 -24.87
CA ASP A 148 -47.76 -8.02 -24.87
C ASP A 148 -48.03 -9.50 -25.20
N ALA A 149 -47.02 -10.36 -25.11
CA ALA A 149 -47.16 -11.80 -25.35
C ALA A 149 -48.03 -12.48 -24.27
N PRO A 150 -48.98 -13.36 -24.66
CA PRO A 150 -49.67 -14.23 -23.73
C PRO A 150 -48.84 -15.46 -23.39
N SER A 151 -48.87 -15.91 -22.13
CA SER A 151 -48.06 -17.01 -21.59
C SER A 151 -48.24 -18.39 -22.27
N ARG A 152 -49.35 -18.63 -22.99
CA ARG A 152 -49.67 -19.97 -23.55
C ARG A 152 -50.40 -20.01 -24.90
N VAL A 153 -50.85 -18.87 -25.42
CA VAL A 153 -51.71 -18.81 -26.62
C VAL A 153 -51.17 -17.79 -27.61
N TYR A 154 -50.01 -18.07 -28.19
CA TYR A 154 -49.32 -17.15 -29.13
C TYR A 154 -50.14 -16.81 -30.39
N LEU A 155 -51.14 -17.64 -30.75
CA LEU A 155 -52.10 -17.33 -31.82
C LEU A 155 -53.00 -16.12 -31.51
N ALA A 156 -53.14 -15.73 -30.24
CA ALA A 156 -53.95 -14.58 -29.84
C ALA A 156 -53.27 -13.23 -30.11
N GLY A 157 -52.01 -13.23 -30.55
CA GLY A 157 -51.19 -12.03 -30.74
C GLY A 157 -50.06 -11.93 -29.71
N GLY A 158 -49.33 -10.82 -29.72
CA GLY A 158 -48.28 -10.51 -28.75
C GLY A 158 -46.93 -11.22 -28.94
N ALA A 159 -46.79 -12.14 -29.89
CA ALA A 159 -45.52 -12.81 -30.19
C ALA A 159 -45.24 -12.84 -31.71
N LEU A 160 -43.96 -12.67 -32.08
CA LEU A 160 -43.53 -12.72 -33.48
C LEU A 160 -43.11 -14.14 -33.85
N ALA A 161 -43.81 -14.75 -34.81
CA ALA A 161 -43.49 -16.08 -35.29
C ALA A 161 -42.19 -16.07 -36.12
N LEU A 162 -41.24 -16.96 -35.82
CA LEU A 162 -39.96 -17.04 -36.52
C LEU A 162 -40.09 -17.25 -38.05
N PRO A 163 -41.06 -18.01 -38.59
CA PRO A 163 -41.26 -18.10 -40.04
C PRO A 163 -41.59 -16.76 -40.69
N MET A 164 -42.50 -15.98 -40.09
CA MET A 164 -42.84 -14.64 -40.57
C MET A 164 -41.63 -13.70 -40.48
N PHE A 165 -40.86 -13.81 -39.40
CA PHE A 165 -39.63 -13.03 -39.25
C PHE A 165 -38.60 -13.39 -40.31
N GLN A 166 -38.47 -14.67 -40.68
CA GLN A 166 -37.61 -15.11 -41.78
C GLN A 166 -38.06 -14.55 -43.14
N ASP A 167 -39.37 -14.49 -43.41
CA ASP A 167 -39.88 -13.90 -44.66
C ASP A 167 -39.49 -12.41 -44.78
N ILE A 168 -39.51 -11.66 -43.67
CA ILE A 168 -39.06 -10.26 -43.63
C ILE A 168 -37.55 -10.17 -43.90
N ILE A 169 -36.75 -11.01 -43.25
CA ILE A 169 -35.28 -11.07 -43.46
C ILE A 169 -34.97 -11.33 -44.94
N THR A 170 -35.65 -12.32 -45.54
CA THR A 170 -35.47 -12.68 -46.94
C THR A 170 -35.98 -11.60 -47.90
N THR A 171 -37.03 -10.86 -47.53
CA THR A 171 -37.48 -9.69 -48.31
C THR A 171 -36.37 -8.62 -48.33
N LEU A 172 -35.81 -8.26 -47.18
CA LEU A 172 -34.73 -7.28 -47.09
C LEU A 172 -33.46 -7.73 -47.85
N SER A 173 -33.09 -9.00 -47.72
CA SER A 173 -31.85 -9.54 -48.30
C SER A 173 -31.93 -9.81 -49.81
N ALA A 174 -33.07 -10.30 -50.30
CA ALA A 174 -33.24 -10.73 -51.68
C ALA A 174 -33.96 -9.70 -52.56
N GLN A 175 -34.98 -9.03 -52.04
CA GLN A 175 -35.73 -8.01 -52.79
C GLN A 175 -35.04 -6.65 -52.72
N ASN A 176 -34.69 -6.18 -51.52
CA ASN A 176 -34.00 -4.90 -51.34
C ASN A 176 -32.49 -5.03 -51.56
N LYS A 177 -31.96 -6.26 -51.69
CA LYS A 177 -30.53 -6.56 -51.88
C LYS A 177 -29.63 -5.90 -50.82
N ALA A 178 -30.14 -5.82 -49.59
CA ALA A 178 -29.41 -5.29 -48.46
C ALA A 178 -28.61 -6.40 -47.77
N LYS A 179 -27.54 -6.03 -47.07
CA LYS A 179 -26.82 -6.93 -46.16
C LYS A 179 -27.57 -6.97 -44.83
N VAL A 180 -28.16 -8.10 -44.46
CA VAL A 180 -29.01 -8.22 -43.26
C VAL A 180 -28.27 -9.00 -42.17
N VAL A 181 -28.09 -8.38 -41.01
CA VAL A 181 -27.48 -8.97 -39.81
C VAL A 181 -28.54 -9.14 -38.74
N VAL A 182 -28.82 -10.37 -38.34
CA VAL A 182 -29.81 -10.68 -37.30
C VAL A 182 -29.13 -11.28 -36.10
N ILE A 183 -29.40 -10.70 -34.93
CA ILE A 183 -28.79 -11.08 -33.67
C ILE A 183 -29.91 -11.33 -32.67
N THR A 184 -29.95 -12.53 -32.09
CA THR A 184 -31.01 -12.90 -31.16
C THR A 184 -30.43 -13.48 -29.87
N ASP A 185 -30.61 -12.75 -28.78
CA ASP A 185 -30.36 -13.20 -27.41
C ASP A 185 -31.65 -13.67 -26.74
N ALA A 186 -32.14 -14.81 -27.22
CA ALA A 186 -33.35 -15.45 -26.71
C ALA A 186 -33.16 -16.96 -26.61
N CYS A 187 -33.85 -17.58 -25.65
CA CYS A 187 -33.89 -19.03 -25.51
C CYS A 187 -34.37 -19.68 -26.82
N ARG A 188 -33.81 -20.84 -27.19
CA ARG A 188 -34.17 -21.57 -28.42
C ARG A 188 -33.97 -20.78 -29.72
N SER A 189 -33.20 -19.70 -29.69
CA SER A 189 -32.88 -18.86 -30.86
C SER A 189 -32.35 -19.66 -32.06
N GLY A 190 -31.64 -20.77 -31.81
CA GLY A 190 -31.18 -21.71 -32.82
C GLY A 190 -32.25 -22.24 -33.80
N LYS A 191 -33.56 -22.19 -33.47
CA LYS A 191 -34.61 -22.55 -34.46
C LYS A 191 -34.64 -21.63 -35.68
N LEU A 192 -34.16 -20.39 -35.55
CA LEU A 192 -34.02 -19.46 -36.69
C LEU A 192 -32.92 -19.90 -37.68
N ALA A 193 -32.01 -20.81 -37.26
CA ALA A 193 -31.01 -21.41 -38.14
C ALA A 193 -31.61 -22.43 -39.14
N GLY A 194 -32.70 -23.11 -38.76
CA GLY A 194 -33.30 -24.22 -39.52
C GLY A 194 -34.65 -23.89 -40.18
N SER A 195 -35.14 -22.66 -40.03
CA SER A 195 -36.42 -22.24 -40.60
C SER A 195 -36.24 -21.85 -42.07
N SER A 196 -36.29 -22.83 -42.98
CA SER A 196 -36.42 -22.54 -44.42
C SER A 196 -37.88 -22.25 -44.77
N VAL A 197 -38.10 -21.21 -45.58
CA VAL A 197 -39.40 -20.91 -46.19
C VAL A 197 -39.84 -22.13 -47.02
N GLY A 198 -40.93 -22.78 -46.61
CA GLY A 198 -41.76 -23.69 -47.41
C GLY A 198 -41.05 -24.83 -48.18
N GLY A 199 -41.04 -26.04 -47.61
CA GLY A 199 -41.35 -27.30 -48.31
C GLY A 199 -40.60 -27.71 -49.60
N SER A 200 -39.47 -27.11 -49.96
CA SER A 200 -38.76 -27.41 -51.21
C SER A 200 -37.32 -27.87 -50.95
N GLN A 201 -36.93 -28.99 -51.57
CA GLN A 201 -35.54 -29.44 -51.65
C GLN A 201 -34.71 -28.42 -52.45
N ILE A 202 -34.23 -27.38 -51.76
CA ILE A 202 -33.31 -26.40 -52.34
C ILE A 202 -31.89 -26.95 -52.14
N THR A 203 -31.17 -27.17 -53.24
CA THR A 203 -29.79 -27.69 -53.23
C THR A 203 -28.82 -26.72 -52.54
N GLY A 204 -27.70 -27.23 -52.00
CA GLY A 204 -26.73 -26.42 -51.24
C GLY A 204 -26.17 -25.19 -51.97
N ALA A 205 -26.20 -25.17 -53.30
CA ALA A 205 -25.81 -24.02 -54.12
C ALA A 205 -26.84 -22.87 -54.10
N ASN A 206 -28.14 -23.19 -53.96
CA ASN A 206 -29.21 -22.20 -53.85
C ASN A 206 -29.36 -21.68 -52.41
N LEU A 207 -29.11 -22.51 -51.39
CA LEU A 207 -28.96 -22.02 -50.01
C LEU A 207 -27.78 -21.03 -49.90
N ALA A 208 -26.62 -21.35 -50.48
CA ALA A 208 -25.45 -20.47 -50.45
C ALA A 208 -25.69 -19.11 -51.15
N LYS A 209 -26.55 -19.10 -52.19
CA LYS A 209 -26.99 -17.88 -52.89
C LYS A 209 -28.06 -17.11 -52.11
N GLN A 210 -28.92 -17.80 -51.37
CA GLN A 210 -29.98 -17.21 -50.55
C GLN A 210 -29.40 -16.55 -49.28
N TYR A 211 -28.35 -17.13 -48.69
CA TYR A 211 -27.68 -16.60 -47.50
C TYR A 211 -26.47 -15.71 -47.80
N SER A 212 -26.17 -15.37 -49.06
CA SER A 212 -24.97 -14.59 -49.38
C SER A 212 -25.00 -13.16 -48.80
N ASN A 213 -26.19 -12.64 -48.52
CA ASN A 213 -26.42 -11.32 -47.93
C ASN A 213 -27.05 -11.39 -46.52
N GLU A 214 -27.12 -12.57 -45.90
CA GLU A 214 -27.72 -12.77 -44.58
C GLU A 214 -26.67 -13.27 -43.57
N ILE A 215 -26.60 -12.60 -42.43
CA ILE A 215 -25.79 -12.99 -41.27
C ILE A 215 -26.74 -13.23 -40.10
N LYS A 216 -26.61 -14.36 -39.42
CA LYS A 216 -27.35 -14.66 -38.19
C LYS A 216 -26.38 -15.00 -37.07
N ILE A 217 -26.53 -14.35 -35.92
CA ILE A 217 -25.74 -14.59 -34.70
C ILE A 217 -26.72 -14.88 -33.57
N LEU A 218 -26.80 -16.13 -33.16
CA LEU A 218 -27.83 -16.65 -32.25
C LEU A 218 -27.18 -17.04 -30.93
N SER A 219 -27.83 -16.75 -29.80
CA SER A 219 -27.21 -16.91 -28.48
C SER A 219 -27.05 -18.35 -28.01
N CYS A 220 -27.82 -19.29 -28.55
CA CYS A 220 -27.79 -20.70 -28.13
C CYS A 220 -28.35 -21.66 -29.21
N GLN A 221 -28.13 -22.96 -29.05
CA GLN A 221 -28.72 -23.99 -29.90
C GLN A 221 -30.25 -24.07 -29.77
N SER A 222 -30.93 -24.74 -30.71
CA SER A 222 -32.41 -24.85 -30.76
C SER A 222 -33.07 -25.43 -29.50
N ASN A 223 -32.32 -26.18 -28.69
CA ASN A 223 -32.77 -26.81 -27.44
C ASN A 223 -32.09 -26.26 -26.19
N GLU A 224 -31.34 -25.17 -26.31
CA GLU A 224 -30.62 -24.52 -25.21
C GLU A 224 -31.31 -23.22 -24.76
N TYR A 225 -30.86 -22.72 -23.61
CA TYR A 225 -31.34 -21.49 -22.97
C TYR A 225 -30.25 -20.43 -22.99
N SER A 226 -30.63 -19.15 -22.95
CA SER A 226 -29.69 -18.05 -22.72
C SER A 226 -29.60 -17.70 -21.24
N ILE A 227 -28.41 -17.35 -20.76
CA ILE A 227 -28.09 -17.09 -19.34
C ILE A 227 -27.78 -15.61 -19.11
N GLU A 228 -28.22 -15.06 -17.98
CA GLU A 228 -27.98 -13.66 -17.58
C GLU A 228 -27.57 -13.53 -16.11
N GLY A 229 -26.88 -12.43 -15.78
CA GLY A 229 -26.34 -12.21 -14.44
C GLY A 229 -25.53 -10.91 -14.28
N GLU A 230 -25.27 -10.54 -13.03
CA GLU A 230 -24.60 -9.28 -12.66
C GLU A 230 -23.09 -9.26 -13.00
N GLN A 231 -22.45 -10.43 -13.09
CA GLN A 231 -21.02 -10.53 -13.40
C GLN A 231 -20.64 -9.95 -14.76
N TRP A 232 -21.59 -9.90 -15.69
CA TRP A 232 -21.38 -9.40 -17.04
C TRP A 232 -21.65 -7.90 -17.09
N GLY A 233 -20.66 -7.10 -16.69
CA GLY A 233 -20.72 -5.64 -16.83
C GLY A 233 -21.75 -4.94 -15.93
N GLY A 234 -22.08 -5.52 -14.76
CA GLY A 234 -23.07 -4.96 -13.83
C GLY A 234 -24.52 -5.41 -14.09
N GLY A 235 -24.71 -6.43 -14.92
CA GLY A 235 -26.02 -7.02 -15.25
C GLY A 235 -26.30 -7.07 -16.74
N ARG A 236 -26.00 -8.21 -17.38
CA ARG A 236 -26.23 -8.50 -18.81
C ARG A 236 -26.44 -10.00 -19.07
N GLY A 237 -26.87 -10.35 -20.28
CA GLY A 237 -26.79 -11.71 -20.84
C GLY A 237 -25.35 -12.09 -21.18
N ALA A 238 -24.96 -13.36 -20.93
CA ALA A 238 -23.62 -13.87 -21.20
C ALA A 238 -23.22 -13.69 -22.67
N PHE A 239 -24.12 -14.07 -23.58
CA PHE A 239 -23.95 -13.91 -25.02
C PHE A 239 -23.82 -12.43 -25.41
N SER A 240 -24.76 -11.58 -25.00
CA SER A 240 -24.77 -10.17 -25.37
C SER A 240 -23.55 -9.42 -24.87
N TYR A 241 -23.05 -9.76 -23.67
CA TYR A 241 -21.83 -9.20 -23.12
C TYR A 241 -20.61 -9.51 -24.01
N TYR A 242 -20.37 -10.78 -24.32
CA TYR A 242 -19.22 -11.20 -25.14
C TYR A 242 -19.38 -10.85 -26.62
N LEU A 243 -20.60 -10.73 -27.12
CA LEU A 243 -20.86 -10.24 -28.47
C LEU A 243 -20.39 -8.81 -28.63
N ILE A 244 -20.77 -7.92 -27.70
CA ILE A 244 -20.34 -6.53 -27.74
C ILE A 244 -18.80 -6.43 -27.64
N ASP A 245 -18.16 -7.29 -26.83
CA ASP A 245 -16.70 -7.35 -26.75
C ASP A 245 -16.03 -7.77 -28.04
N ALA A 246 -16.56 -8.83 -28.65
CA ALA A 246 -16.10 -9.32 -29.94
C ALA A 246 -16.12 -8.18 -30.94
N LEU A 247 -17.25 -7.46 -31.00
CA LEU A 247 -17.49 -6.34 -31.91
C LEU A 247 -16.64 -5.09 -31.61
N TYR A 248 -16.21 -4.87 -30.37
CA TYR A 248 -15.25 -3.81 -30.04
C TYR A 248 -13.79 -4.15 -30.41
N GLY A 249 -13.52 -5.39 -30.82
CA GLY A 249 -12.20 -5.82 -31.28
C GLY A 249 -11.51 -6.85 -30.39
N MET A 250 -12.18 -7.40 -29.37
CA MET A 250 -11.59 -8.49 -28.57
C MET A 250 -11.49 -9.81 -29.37
N ALA A 251 -12.29 -9.95 -30.44
CA ALA A 251 -12.24 -11.09 -31.34
C ALA A 251 -11.18 -10.97 -32.44
N ASP A 252 -10.55 -9.80 -32.61
CA ASP A 252 -9.48 -9.57 -33.59
C ASP A 252 -8.20 -10.32 -33.17
N GLN A 253 -8.11 -11.59 -33.56
CA GLN A 253 -6.99 -12.47 -33.22
C GLN A 253 -5.76 -12.23 -34.10
N ASN A 254 -5.98 -11.76 -35.33
CA ASN A 254 -4.92 -11.57 -36.33
C ASN A 254 -4.31 -10.14 -36.28
N ASN A 255 -4.93 -9.24 -35.49
CA ASN A 255 -4.58 -7.83 -35.31
C ASN A 255 -4.62 -7.01 -36.61
N ASP A 256 -5.54 -7.33 -37.52
CA ASP A 256 -5.75 -6.58 -38.76
C ASP A 256 -6.71 -5.39 -38.61
N LEU A 257 -7.19 -5.14 -37.38
CA LEU A 257 -8.15 -4.09 -37.01
C LEU A 257 -9.54 -4.28 -37.62
N ILE A 258 -9.85 -5.48 -38.10
CA ILE A 258 -11.15 -5.88 -38.62
C ILE A 258 -11.65 -7.05 -37.77
N VAL A 259 -12.94 -7.05 -37.46
CA VAL A 259 -13.58 -8.22 -36.86
C VAL A 259 -14.52 -8.83 -37.88
N ASN A 260 -14.18 -10.04 -38.32
CA ASN A 260 -14.99 -10.82 -39.26
C ASN A 260 -15.89 -11.85 -38.55
N LEU A 261 -16.84 -12.41 -39.30
CA LEU A 261 -17.82 -13.36 -38.77
C LEU A 261 -17.18 -14.62 -38.18
N GLN A 262 -16.07 -15.11 -38.75
CA GLN A 262 -15.34 -16.27 -38.22
C GLN A 262 -14.69 -15.99 -36.86
N GLU A 263 -14.10 -14.80 -36.70
CA GLU A 263 -13.52 -14.34 -35.44
C GLU A 263 -14.58 -14.19 -34.36
N VAL A 264 -15.71 -13.56 -34.67
CA VAL A 264 -16.85 -13.46 -33.72
C VAL A 264 -17.36 -14.84 -33.34
N GLY A 265 -17.53 -15.75 -34.31
CA GLY A 265 -17.99 -17.11 -34.03
C GLY A 265 -17.10 -17.87 -33.05
N ARG A 266 -15.78 -17.88 -33.30
CA ARG A 266 -14.81 -18.52 -32.40
C ARG A 266 -14.78 -17.86 -31.03
N PHE A 267 -14.72 -16.53 -31.00
CA PHE A 267 -14.67 -15.78 -29.75
C PHE A 267 -15.89 -16.06 -28.88
N LEU A 268 -17.09 -16.03 -29.47
CA LEU A 268 -18.34 -16.32 -28.78
C LEU A 268 -18.40 -17.77 -28.30
N GLU A 269 -18.05 -18.74 -29.15
CA GLU A 269 -18.03 -20.16 -28.77
C GLU A 269 -17.08 -20.40 -27.60
N ASP A 270 -15.86 -19.86 -27.65
CA ASP A 270 -14.85 -20.03 -26.60
C ASP A 270 -15.28 -19.35 -25.28
N HIS A 271 -15.75 -18.11 -25.33
CA HIS A 271 -15.99 -17.31 -24.13
C HIS A 271 -17.36 -17.56 -23.50
N VAL A 272 -18.43 -17.61 -24.30
CA VAL A 272 -19.78 -17.84 -23.78
C VAL A 272 -19.87 -19.26 -23.20
N SER A 273 -19.43 -20.27 -23.95
CA SER A 273 -19.49 -21.67 -23.49
C SER A 273 -18.62 -21.92 -22.26
N ALA A 274 -17.45 -21.28 -22.16
CA ALA A 274 -16.59 -21.38 -20.98
C ALA A 274 -17.18 -20.69 -19.75
N GLU A 275 -17.83 -19.53 -19.91
CA GLU A 275 -18.33 -18.75 -18.77
C GLU A 275 -19.67 -19.21 -18.19
N VAL A 276 -20.49 -19.84 -19.01
CA VAL A 276 -21.76 -20.40 -18.53
C VAL A 276 -21.59 -21.81 -17.98
N ALA A 277 -20.42 -22.43 -18.17
CA ALA A 277 -20.12 -23.76 -17.65
C ALA A 277 -20.41 -23.87 -16.14
N PRO A 278 -21.03 -24.97 -15.68
CA PRO A 278 -21.36 -26.19 -16.43
C PRO A 278 -22.67 -26.16 -17.22
N VAL A 279 -23.37 -25.02 -17.29
CA VAL A 279 -24.58 -24.87 -18.12
C VAL A 279 -24.18 -24.78 -19.60
N SER A 280 -24.90 -25.47 -20.48
CA SER A 280 -24.66 -25.42 -21.93
C SER A 280 -25.36 -24.21 -22.55
N GLN A 281 -24.58 -23.32 -23.14
CA GLN A 281 -25.04 -22.27 -24.03
C GLN A 281 -23.98 -22.11 -25.13
N VAL A 282 -24.27 -22.64 -26.32
CA VAL A 282 -23.36 -22.63 -27.46
C VAL A 282 -23.91 -21.71 -28.55
N PRO A 283 -23.31 -20.53 -28.77
CA PRO A 283 -23.75 -19.61 -29.81
C PRO A 283 -23.68 -20.21 -31.22
N ILE A 284 -24.59 -19.82 -32.11
CA ILE A 284 -24.60 -20.22 -33.53
C ILE A 284 -24.35 -19.01 -34.40
N VAL A 285 -23.45 -19.15 -35.38
CA VAL A 285 -23.18 -18.11 -36.38
C VAL A 285 -23.37 -18.65 -37.80
N ILE A 286 -24.14 -17.94 -38.62
CA ILE A 286 -24.49 -18.29 -40.01
C ILE A 286 -24.21 -17.09 -40.90
N GLY A 287 -23.58 -17.32 -42.05
CA GLY A 287 -23.22 -16.27 -43.02
C GLY A 287 -21.89 -16.58 -43.69
N ASN A 288 -21.36 -15.65 -44.48
CA ASN A 288 -20.02 -15.82 -45.05
C ASN A 288 -18.96 -15.53 -43.98
N ARG A 289 -18.03 -16.46 -43.77
CA ARG A 289 -16.99 -16.37 -42.74
C ARG A 289 -16.13 -15.11 -42.83
N THR A 290 -15.94 -14.58 -44.04
CA THR A 290 -15.13 -13.38 -44.31
C THR A 290 -15.94 -12.09 -44.22
N ASP A 291 -17.22 -12.15 -43.85
CA ASP A 291 -18.02 -10.94 -43.68
C ASP A 291 -17.47 -10.08 -42.56
N VAL A 292 -17.18 -8.82 -42.88
CA VAL A 292 -16.80 -7.80 -41.92
C VAL A 292 -18.04 -7.41 -41.09
N LEU A 293 -17.90 -7.46 -39.77
CA LEU A 293 -18.92 -7.05 -38.81
C LEU A 293 -18.59 -5.72 -38.15
N SER A 294 -17.31 -5.47 -37.82
CA SER A 294 -16.87 -4.20 -37.25
C SER A 294 -15.43 -3.86 -37.60
N LYS A 295 -15.08 -2.59 -37.41
CA LYS A 295 -13.70 -2.08 -37.46
C LYS A 295 -13.25 -1.75 -36.05
N VAL A 296 -12.03 -2.13 -35.70
CA VAL A 296 -11.45 -1.94 -34.37
C VAL A 296 -10.89 -0.53 -34.25
N ASP A 297 -11.28 0.18 -33.19
CA ASP A 297 -10.67 1.43 -32.76
C ASP A 297 -9.60 1.12 -31.70
N PRO A 298 -8.29 1.24 -32.00
CA PRO A 298 -7.23 0.84 -31.08
C PRO A 298 -7.25 1.59 -29.74
N ASN A 299 -7.66 2.85 -29.73
CA ASN A 299 -7.70 3.67 -28.52
C ASN A 299 -8.86 3.25 -27.63
N LEU A 300 -10.03 2.99 -28.24
CA LEU A 300 -11.19 2.49 -27.52
C LEU A 300 -10.93 1.07 -26.99
N LEU A 301 -10.35 0.18 -27.80
CA LEU A 301 -9.99 -1.18 -27.38
C LEU A 301 -8.97 -1.16 -26.22
N ALA A 302 -7.98 -0.27 -26.25
CA ALA A 302 -7.03 -0.09 -25.16
C ALA A 302 -7.72 0.38 -23.87
N SER A 303 -8.68 1.30 -23.96
CA SER A 303 -9.46 1.77 -22.80
C SER A 303 -10.38 0.68 -22.21
N ILE A 304 -10.93 -0.20 -23.05
CA ILE A 304 -11.73 -1.35 -22.61
C ILE A 304 -10.84 -2.39 -21.93
N ARG A 305 -9.64 -2.64 -22.45
CA ARG A 305 -8.64 -3.54 -21.84
C ARG A 305 -8.16 -3.02 -20.48
N SER A 306 -7.87 -1.73 -20.35
CA SER A 306 -7.40 -1.12 -19.09
C SER A 306 -8.50 -1.02 -18.03
N GLY A 307 -9.75 -0.71 -18.43
CA GLY A 307 -10.90 -0.76 -17.53
C GLY A 307 -11.21 -2.16 -16.98
N ARG A 308 -10.81 -3.21 -17.71
CA ARG A 308 -11.05 -4.61 -17.35
C ARG A 308 -10.01 -5.26 -16.46
N SER A 309 -8.77 -4.77 -16.38
CA SER A 309 -7.81 -5.30 -15.39
C SER A 309 -8.34 -5.12 -13.95
N ASN A 310 -9.23 -4.14 -13.75
CA ASN A 310 -9.96 -3.91 -12.49
C ASN A 310 -11.28 -4.69 -12.34
N GLN A 311 -11.75 -5.40 -13.38
CA GLN A 311 -13.01 -6.18 -13.37
C GLN A 311 -12.80 -7.70 -13.44
N MET A 312 -11.56 -8.18 -13.64
CA MET A 312 -11.31 -9.61 -13.86
C MET A 312 -11.48 -10.46 -12.60
N SER A 313 -12.26 -11.53 -12.74
CA SER A 313 -12.56 -12.63 -11.79
C SER A 313 -13.76 -12.46 -10.85
N PHE A 314 -14.88 -11.89 -11.29
CA PHE A 314 -16.12 -11.96 -10.52
C PHE A 314 -16.99 -13.17 -10.95
N LEU A 315 -16.98 -14.22 -10.14
CA LEU A 315 -18.00 -15.26 -10.18
C LEU A 315 -19.21 -14.74 -9.39
N SER A 316 -20.30 -14.37 -10.06
CA SER A 316 -21.56 -14.04 -9.38
C SER A 316 -22.57 -15.17 -9.51
N SER A 317 -23.64 -15.09 -8.71
CA SER A 317 -24.81 -15.93 -8.89
C SER A 317 -25.44 -15.67 -10.26
N ILE A 318 -25.87 -16.73 -10.94
CA ILE A 318 -26.64 -16.68 -12.18
C ILE A 318 -28.08 -17.15 -11.95
N ASP A 319 -28.96 -16.65 -12.81
CA ASP A 319 -30.32 -17.15 -12.95
C ASP A 319 -30.47 -17.90 -14.28
N SER A 320 -31.15 -19.03 -14.24
CA SER A 320 -31.38 -19.88 -15.42
C SER A 320 -32.80 -19.67 -15.92
N ARG A 321 -32.96 -18.86 -16.98
CA ARG A 321 -34.25 -18.47 -17.57
C ARG A 321 -35.17 -19.69 -17.79
N GLY A 322 -36.22 -19.84 -16.97
CA GLY A 322 -37.25 -20.88 -17.06
C GLY A 322 -36.87 -22.30 -16.59
N ILE A 323 -35.60 -22.61 -16.36
CA ILE A 323 -35.16 -23.96 -15.92
C ILE A 323 -35.54 -24.20 -14.45
N GLU A 324 -35.47 -23.16 -13.62
CA GLU A 324 -35.76 -23.28 -12.20
C GLU A 324 -37.22 -23.69 -11.96
N GLU A 325 -38.17 -23.03 -12.62
CA GLU A 325 -39.60 -23.32 -12.50
C GLU A 325 -39.95 -24.73 -12.98
N ASP A 326 -39.42 -25.12 -14.13
CA ASP A 326 -39.55 -26.47 -14.68
C ASP A 326 -39.10 -27.54 -13.68
N VAL A 327 -37.94 -27.34 -13.04
CA VAL A 327 -37.38 -28.32 -12.11
C VAL A 327 -38.15 -28.33 -10.79
N LEU A 328 -38.55 -27.17 -10.28
CA LEU A 328 -39.33 -27.06 -9.04
C LEU A 328 -40.73 -27.67 -9.16
N ALA A 329 -41.32 -27.68 -10.36
CA ALA A 329 -42.60 -28.33 -10.62
C ALA A 329 -42.54 -29.86 -10.52
N LEU A 330 -41.36 -30.47 -10.73
CA LEU A 330 -41.18 -31.93 -10.82
C LEU A 330 -40.80 -32.60 -9.48
N VAL A 331 -40.47 -31.80 -8.46
CA VAL A 331 -39.98 -32.26 -7.15
C VAL A 331 -41.02 -32.10 -6.04
N ASP A 332 -40.86 -32.87 -4.96
CA ASP A 332 -41.76 -32.85 -3.82
C ASP A 332 -41.57 -31.61 -2.91
N THR A 333 -42.47 -31.45 -1.94
CA THR A 333 -42.48 -30.31 -1.01
C THR A 333 -41.21 -30.23 -0.16
N SER A 334 -40.61 -31.36 0.21
CA SER A 334 -39.38 -31.41 1.01
C SER A 334 -38.17 -30.89 0.23
N VAL A 335 -37.97 -31.32 -1.01
CA VAL A 335 -36.87 -30.84 -1.88
C VAL A 335 -37.03 -29.35 -2.17
N ARG A 336 -38.25 -28.87 -2.42
CA ARG A 336 -38.53 -27.43 -2.57
C ARG A 336 -38.22 -26.64 -1.29
N LEU A 337 -38.45 -27.23 -0.12
CA LEU A 337 -38.07 -26.61 1.14
C LEU A 337 -36.55 -26.56 1.30
N THR A 338 -35.84 -27.65 1.03
CA THR A 338 -34.36 -27.69 1.05
C THR A 338 -33.75 -26.66 0.11
N TYR A 339 -34.29 -26.51 -1.10
CA TYR A 339 -33.81 -25.50 -2.05
C TYR A 339 -34.06 -24.06 -1.56
N ARG A 340 -35.21 -23.80 -0.93
CA ARG A 340 -35.49 -22.50 -0.30
C ARG A 340 -34.55 -22.23 0.88
N LEU A 341 -34.30 -23.22 1.73
CA LEU A 341 -33.36 -23.12 2.85
C LEU A 341 -31.93 -22.89 2.36
N PHE A 342 -31.52 -23.53 1.27
CA PHE A 342 -30.24 -23.28 0.61
C PHE A 342 -30.12 -21.83 0.15
N LYS A 343 -31.09 -21.30 -0.62
CA LYS A 343 -31.09 -19.89 -1.05
C LYS A 343 -31.05 -18.92 0.13
N GLN A 344 -31.81 -19.22 1.19
CA GLN A 344 -31.83 -18.42 2.41
C GLN A 344 -30.47 -18.45 3.12
N ALA A 345 -29.84 -19.61 3.25
CA ALA A 345 -28.52 -19.75 3.87
C ALA A 345 -27.43 -18.99 3.11
N LEU A 346 -27.49 -18.96 1.77
CA LEU A 346 -26.59 -18.12 0.96
C LEU A 346 -26.80 -16.63 1.25
N LYS A 347 -28.05 -16.19 1.34
CA LYS A 347 -28.42 -14.80 1.64
C LYS A 347 -27.97 -14.38 3.04
N ASP A 348 -28.13 -15.26 4.02
CA ASP A 348 -27.77 -15.02 5.42
C ASP A 348 -26.28 -15.26 5.70
N LYS A 349 -25.50 -15.64 4.67
CA LYS A 349 -24.07 -15.97 4.74
C LYS A 349 -23.72 -17.10 5.72
N VAL A 350 -24.63 -18.06 5.89
CA VAL A 350 -24.47 -19.26 6.73
C VAL A 350 -23.99 -20.43 5.88
N PHE A 351 -22.67 -20.54 5.72
CA PHE A 351 -22.08 -21.44 4.71
C PHE A 351 -21.73 -22.83 5.22
N LEU A 352 -20.81 -22.92 6.18
CA LEU A 352 -20.20 -24.18 6.63
C LEU A 352 -20.68 -24.61 8.03
N GLU A 353 -21.08 -23.67 8.87
CA GLU A 353 -21.56 -23.91 10.23
C GLU A 353 -22.88 -23.18 10.51
N PRO A 354 -23.76 -23.73 11.38
CA PRO A 354 -23.65 -25.05 12.01
C PRO A 354 -23.90 -26.19 11.02
N VAL A 355 -23.26 -27.35 11.22
CA VAL A 355 -23.19 -28.50 10.28
C VAL A 355 -24.55 -29.01 9.77
N ASN A 356 -25.64 -28.74 10.50
CA ASN A 356 -26.97 -29.28 10.20
C ASN A 356 -27.94 -28.24 9.63
N ALA A 357 -27.52 -26.97 9.58
CA ALA A 357 -28.37 -25.84 9.18
C ALA A 357 -27.53 -24.77 8.48
N CYS A 358 -26.79 -25.18 7.44
CA CYS A 358 -25.96 -24.30 6.63
C CYS A 358 -26.08 -24.65 5.14
N ALA A 359 -25.57 -23.76 4.28
CA ALA A 359 -25.61 -23.94 2.84
C ALA A 359 -24.96 -25.25 2.38
N GLU A 360 -23.86 -25.69 3.01
CA GLU A 360 -23.20 -26.96 2.69
C GLU A 360 -24.12 -28.18 2.90
N THR A 361 -24.88 -28.20 3.99
CA THR A 361 -25.83 -29.29 4.29
C THR A 361 -26.89 -29.40 3.21
N TYR A 362 -27.50 -28.26 2.86
CA TYR A 362 -28.58 -28.23 1.87
C TYR A 362 -28.05 -28.49 0.46
N PHE A 363 -26.87 -27.97 0.12
CA PHE A 363 -26.17 -28.25 -1.13
C PHE A 363 -25.96 -29.75 -1.34
N ASN A 364 -25.42 -30.45 -0.34
CA ASN A 364 -25.13 -31.88 -0.42
C ASN A 364 -26.41 -32.74 -0.56
N GLN A 365 -27.55 -32.27 -0.03
CA GLN A 365 -28.85 -32.91 -0.27
C GLN A 365 -29.34 -32.68 -1.70
N LEU A 366 -29.26 -31.44 -2.20
CA LEU A 366 -29.75 -31.08 -3.53
C LEU A 366 -28.96 -31.74 -4.67
N ILE A 367 -27.63 -31.88 -4.51
CA ILE A 367 -26.78 -32.50 -5.53
C ILE A 367 -27.01 -34.02 -5.64
N GLN A 368 -27.63 -34.63 -4.63
CA GLN A 368 -27.98 -36.06 -4.65
C GLN A 368 -29.37 -36.32 -5.24
N GLU A 369 -30.21 -35.29 -5.39
CA GLU A 369 -31.55 -35.41 -5.96
C GLU A 369 -31.48 -35.48 -7.50
N PRO A 370 -31.82 -36.62 -8.13
CA PRO A 370 -31.69 -36.79 -9.58
C PRO A 370 -32.58 -35.83 -10.38
N LYS A 371 -33.76 -35.48 -9.87
CA LYS A 371 -34.65 -34.52 -10.55
C LYS A 371 -34.09 -33.09 -10.56
N PHE A 372 -33.10 -32.81 -9.70
CA PHE A 372 -32.42 -31.53 -9.61
C PHE A 372 -31.19 -31.44 -10.51
N GLU A 373 -30.86 -32.49 -11.28
CA GLU A 373 -29.67 -32.57 -12.14
C GLU A 373 -29.51 -31.35 -13.06
N ARG A 374 -30.63 -30.87 -13.64
CA ARG A 374 -30.66 -29.68 -14.51
C ARG A 374 -30.24 -28.37 -13.79
N LEU A 375 -30.26 -28.34 -12.46
CA LEU A 375 -29.85 -27.20 -11.62
C LEU A 375 -28.54 -27.44 -10.86
N HIS A 376 -27.97 -28.65 -10.89
CA HIS A 376 -26.74 -28.97 -10.14
C HIS A 376 -25.60 -28.02 -10.47
N SER A 377 -25.42 -27.70 -11.75
CA SER A 377 -24.42 -26.77 -12.26
C SER A 377 -24.62 -25.34 -11.73
N THR A 378 -25.84 -24.82 -11.82
CA THR A 378 -26.25 -23.51 -11.32
C THR A 378 -26.08 -23.39 -9.81
N ILE A 379 -26.54 -24.38 -9.05
CA ILE A 379 -26.42 -24.43 -7.59
C ILE A 379 -24.95 -24.43 -7.17
N LYS A 380 -24.14 -25.26 -7.82
CA LYS A 380 -22.71 -25.38 -7.56
C LYS A 380 -21.96 -24.07 -7.82
N ARG A 381 -22.27 -23.40 -8.94
CA ARG A 381 -21.72 -22.07 -9.28
C ARG A 381 -22.15 -21.01 -8.27
N ASN A 382 -23.44 -20.91 -7.97
CA ASN A 382 -23.99 -19.91 -7.05
C ASN A 382 -23.45 -20.08 -5.64
N TYR A 383 -23.23 -21.33 -5.21
CA TYR A 383 -22.60 -21.61 -3.92
C TYR A 383 -21.13 -21.16 -3.89
N ALA A 384 -20.36 -21.52 -4.92
CA ALA A 384 -18.96 -21.11 -5.03
C ALA A 384 -18.80 -19.58 -5.09
N ALA A 385 -19.70 -18.88 -5.79
CA ALA A 385 -19.77 -17.42 -5.84
C ALA A 385 -19.98 -16.82 -4.44
N ALA A 386 -20.94 -17.34 -3.68
CA ALA A 386 -21.23 -16.86 -2.33
C ALA A 386 -20.07 -17.11 -1.35
N LEU A 387 -19.38 -18.25 -1.47
CA LEU A 387 -18.22 -18.60 -0.63
C LEU A 387 -17.02 -17.65 -0.85
N MET A 388 -16.79 -17.17 -2.07
CA MET A 388 -15.65 -16.30 -2.38
C MET A 388 -15.88 -14.81 -2.14
N ASP A 389 -17.15 -14.39 -2.01
CA ASP A 389 -17.58 -12.98 -1.93
C ASP A 389 -16.80 -12.16 -0.89
N GLU A 390 -16.73 -12.65 0.35
CA GLU A 390 -16.06 -11.93 1.43
C GLU A 390 -14.55 -11.76 1.18
N GLY A 391 -13.88 -12.81 0.70
CA GLY A 391 -12.47 -12.75 0.36
C GLY A 391 -12.20 -11.76 -0.77
N GLN A 392 -13.09 -11.72 -1.78
CA GLN A 392 -13.00 -10.74 -2.86
C GLN A 392 -13.22 -9.31 -2.37
N GLN A 393 -14.25 -9.08 -1.54
CA GLN A 393 -14.54 -7.76 -0.99
C GLN A 393 -13.36 -7.24 -0.17
N PHE A 394 -12.74 -8.10 0.64
CA PHE A 394 -11.54 -7.73 1.38
C PHE A 394 -10.38 -7.32 0.46
N ILE A 395 -10.06 -8.11 -0.56
CA ILE A 395 -9.00 -7.77 -1.52
C ILE A 395 -9.31 -6.45 -2.25
N ASN A 396 -10.58 -6.21 -2.60
CA ASN A 396 -10.99 -4.95 -3.22
C ASN A 396 -10.78 -3.74 -2.30
N LEU A 397 -11.11 -3.89 -1.01
CA LEU A 397 -10.87 -2.85 -0.01
C LEU A 397 -9.35 -2.62 0.15
N LEU A 398 -8.56 -3.69 0.19
CA LEU A 398 -7.09 -3.62 0.29
C LEU A 398 -6.49 -2.83 -0.87
N LEU A 399 -6.84 -3.16 -2.11
CA LEU A 399 -6.33 -2.48 -3.31
C LEU A 399 -6.79 -1.02 -3.41
N LYS A 400 -7.91 -0.68 -2.78
CA LYS A 400 -8.42 0.70 -2.67
C LYS A 400 -7.83 1.48 -1.49
N SER A 401 -6.94 0.87 -0.70
CA SER A 401 -6.42 1.46 0.54
C SER A 401 -7.53 1.86 1.54
N ASP A 402 -8.64 1.11 1.55
CA ASP A 402 -9.78 1.46 2.41
C ASP A 402 -9.36 1.39 3.90
N PRO A 403 -9.66 2.43 4.71
CA PRO A 403 -9.29 2.46 6.13
C PRO A 403 -9.78 1.25 6.94
N LYS A 404 -10.85 0.56 6.50
CA LYS A 404 -11.36 -0.68 7.13
C LYS A 404 -10.35 -1.84 7.09
N VAL A 405 -9.36 -1.76 6.21
CA VAL A 405 -8.33 -2.79 6.05
C VAL A 405 -7.22 -2.64 7.09
N ASN A 406 -7.07 -1.46 7.69
CA ASN A 406 -6.07 -1.22 8.74
C ASN A 406 -6.32 -2.11 9.97
N ASP A 407 -7.57 -2.43 10.27
CA ASP A 407 -7.87 -3.38 11.33
C ASP A 407 -7.29 -4.76 11.03
N TYR A 408 -7.36 -5.25 9.79
CA TYR A 408 -6.73 -6.54 9.43
C TYR A 408 -5.19 -6.51 9.46
N LEU A 409 -4.59 -5.42 8.99
CA LEU A 409 -3.14 -5.31 8.90
C LEU A 409 -2.49 -5.04 10.27
N TYR A 410 -3.19 -4.35 11.18
CA TYR A 410 -2.60 -3.79 12.40
C TYR A 410 -3.37 -4.09 13.70
N SER A 411 -4.60 -4.63 13.67
CA SER A 411 -5.37 -5.03 14.86
C SER A 411 -5.76 -6.52 14.80
N GLN A 412 -5.52 -7.30 15.86
CA GLN A 412 -5.82 -8.75 15.84
C GLN A 412 -7.32 -9.10 15.92
N GLY A 413 -8.22 -8.19 15.53
CA GLY A 413 -9.54 -8.11 16.16
C GLY A 413 -10.80 -8.33 15.33
N GLN A 414 -10.82 -8.25 13.99
CA GLN A 414 -12.12 -8.11 13.30
C GLN A 414 -12.39 -8.98 12.05
N ILE A 415 -11.38 -9.56 11.41
CA ILE A 415 -11.60 -10.33 10.17
C ILE A 415 -11.35 -11.82 10.41
N ASP A 416 -12.32 -12.66 10.03
CA ASP A 416 -12.22 -14.12 10.11
C ASP A 416 -11.35 -14.68 8.97
N VAL A 417 -10.04 -14.47 9.09
CA VAL A 417 -9.04 -14.94 8.11
C VAL A 417 -9.13 -16.45 7.90
N LYS A 418 -9.37 -17.19 8.99
CA LYS A 418 -9.49 -18.65 8.96
C LYS A 418 -10.75 -19.08 8.21
N GLY A 419 -11.89 -18.46 8.46
CA GLY A 419 -13.14 -18.73 7.74
C GLY A 419 -13.07 -18.35 6.27
N ILE A 420 -12.52 -17.18 5.92
CA ILE A 420 -12.34 -16.77 4.51
C ILE A 420 -11.46 -17.79 3.76
N HIS A 421 -10.36 -18.21 4.38
CA HIS A 421 -9.49 -19.25 3.83
C HIS A 421 -10.24 -20.56 3.54
N LEU A 422 -11.03 -21.06 4.51
CA LEU A 422 -11.81 -22.30 4.34
C LEU A 422 -12.88 -22.17 3.25
N LYS A 423 -13.56 -21.02 3.15
CA LYS A 423 -14.58 -20.77 2.12
C LYS A 423 -13.98 -20.70 0.73
N LEU A 424 -12.84 -20.02 0.55
CA LEU A 424 -12.12 -19.97 -0.74
C LEU A 424 -11.62 -21.35 -1.18
N ARG A 425 -11.09 -22.15 -0.24
CA ARG A 425 -10.75 -23.55 -0.52
C ARG A 425 -11.97 -24.32 -1.01
N ARG A 426 -13.10 -24.21 -0.30
CA ARG A 426 -14.33 -24.92 -0.67
C ARG A 426 -14.86 -24.48 -2.04
N ALA A 427 -14.81 -23.19 -2.35
CA ALA A 427 -15.16 -22.67 -3.67
C ALA A 427 -14.28 -23.28 -4.78
N ALA A 428 -12.96 -23.40 -4.55
CA ALA A 428 -12.04 -24.01 -5.50
C ALA A 428 -12.31 -25.52 -5.69
N GLU A 429 -12.63 -26.25 -4.62
CA GLU A 429 -13.02 -27.66 -4.67
C GLU A 429 -14.31 -27.89 -5.44
N LEU A 430 -15.32 -27.02 -5.24
CA LEU A 430 -16.55 -27.07 -6.01
C LEU A 430 -16.21 -26.92 -7.50
N LEU A 431 -15.62 -25.81 -7.91
CA LEU A 431 -15.43 -25.52 -9.34
C LEU A 431 -14.42 -26.47 -10.02
N GLY A 432 -13.40 -26.93 -9.29
CA GLY A 432 -12.39 -27.87 -9.77
C GLY A 432 -11.31 -27.24 -10.66
N PRO A 433 -10.21 -27.94 -10.91
CA PRO A 433 -8.99 -27.40 -11.54
C PRO A 433 -9.15 -26.99 -13.01
N LYS A 434 -10.21 -27.45 -13.68
CA LYS A 434 -10.51 -27.09 -15.08
C LYS A 434 -11.25 -25.76 -15.20
N HIS A 435 -11.78 -25.22 -14.11
CA HIS A 435 -12.53 -23.98 -14.12
C HIS A 435 -11.58 -22.78 -14.17
N TYR A 436 -11.86 -21.78 -15.02
CA TYR A 436 -10.93 -20.66 -15.25
C TYR A 436 -10.57 -19.88 -13.97
N ILE A 437 -11.53 -19.68 -13.05
CA ILE A 437 -11.29 -18.97 -11.78
C ILE A 437 -10.54 -19.81 -10.72
N PHE A 438 -10.30 -21.10 -10.95
CA PHE A 438 -9.69 -21.99 -9.95
C PHE A 438 -8.35 -21.46 -9.46
N ASN A 439 -7.48 -21.04 -10.38
CA ASN A 439 -6.17 -20.50 -10.04
C ASN A 439 -6.28 -19.24 -9.18
N THR A 440 -7.21 -18.33 -9.51
CA THR A 440 -7.46 -17.13 -8.73
C THR A 440 -8.00 -17.43 -7.34
N LEU A 441 -8.90 -18.42 -7.20
CA LEU A 441 -9.36 -18.88 -5.88
C LEU A 441 -8.20 -19.47 -5.05
N LYS A 442 -7.31 -20.25 -5.67
CA LYS A 442 -6.12 -20.80 -5.00
C LYS A 442 -5.12 -19.73 -4.60
N ALA A 443 -4.92 -18.69 -5.42
CA ALA A 443 -4.06 -17.55 -5.08
C ALA A 443 -4.62 -16.79 -3.86
N LYS A 444 -5.92 -16.47 -3.86
CA LYS A 444 -6.60 -15.83 -2.71
C LYS A 444 -6.59 -16.72 -1.47
N GLU A 445 -6.89 -18.01 -1.61
CA GLU A 445 -6.82 -19.00 -0.52
C GLU A 445 -5.46 -18.94 0.16
N ASN A 446 -4.37 -18.96 -0.62
CA ASN A 446 -3.01 -18.90 -0.10
C ASN A 446 -2.69 -17.55 0.58
N TYR A 447 -3.17 -16.42 0.05
CA TYR A 447 -3.03 -15.12 0.70
C TYR A 447 -3.65 -15.11 2.11
N PHE A 448 -4.89 -15.59 2.26
CA PHE A 448 -5.54 -15.66 3.57
C PHE A 448 -4.92 -16.74 4.46
N LYS A 449 -4.52 -17.89 3.90
CA LYS A 449 -3.79 -18.95 4.63
C LYS A 449 -2.49 -18.43 5.24
N ALA A 450 -1.74 -17.60 4.50
CA ALA A 450 -0.54 -16.92 4.99
C ALA A 450 -0.86 -15.95 6.14
N GLY A 451 -2.07 -15.40 6.19
CA GLY A 451 -2.55 -14.53 7.28
C GLY A 451 -2.81 -15.23 8.61
N ILE A 452 -2.99 -16.56 8.61
CA ILE A 452 -3.20 -17.36 9.83
C ILE A 452 -1.92 -17.43 10.69
N PHE A 453 -0.75 -17.20 10.08
CA PHE A 453 0.55 -17.22 10.75
C PHE A 453 1.09 -15.78 10.87
N PRO A 454 0.65 -14.98 11.87
CA PRO A 454 1.14 -13.62 12.05
C PRO A 454 2.62 -13.61 12.44
N ILE A 455 3.36 -12.64 11.92
CA ILE A 455 4.75 -12.41 12.33
C ILE A 455 4.71 -11.67 13.67
N GLU A 456 5.19 -12.31 14.73
CA GLU A 456 5.51 -11.60 15.97
C GLU A 456 6.78 -10.77 15.73
N TYR A 457 6.62 -9.46 15.48
CA TYR A 457 7.74 -8.52 15.45
C TYR A 457 8.20 -8.25 16.89
N TYR A 458 9.11 -9.06 17.40
CA TYR A 458 9.91 -8.71 18.58
C TYR A 458 11.36 -8.52 18.14
N SER A 459 11.93 -7.35 18.41
CA SER A 459 13.38 -7.08 18.38
C SER A 459 14.13 -7.24 17.04
N GLY A 460 13.45 -7.18 15.89
CA GLY A 460 14.14 -7.16 14.58
C GLY A 460 14.74 -8.50 14.13
N ILE A 461 14.36 -9.61 14.76
CA ILE A 461 14.74 -10.97 14.35
C ILE A 461 13.46 -11.75 14.10
N LEU A 462 13.23 -12.15 12.84
CA LEU A 462 12.15 -13.07 12.49
C LEU A 462 12.37 -14.40 13.24
N LYS A 463 11.36 -14.93 13.94
CA LYS A 463 11.37 -16.35 14.30
C LYS A 463 11.40 -17.14 12.98
N ASP A 464 12.57 -17.67 12.63
CA ASP A 464 12.88 -18.27 11.32
C ASP A 464 11.84 -19.31 10.83
N SER A 465 11.12 -19.99 11.72
CA SER A 465 10.19 -21.04 11.30
C SER A 465 8.87 -20.52 10.72
N GLN A 466 8.23 -19.52 11.31
CA GLN A 466 6.91 -19.04 10.88
C GLN A 466 6.98 -18.13 9.64
N ALA A 467 8.01 -17.28 9.58
CA ALA A 467 8.28 -16.42 8.42
C ALA A 467 8.51 -17.24 7.15
N ASN A 468 9.27 -18.34 7.25
CA ASN A 468 9.51 -19.25 6.13
C ASN A 468 8.25 -19.99 5.68
N ILE A 469 7.36 -20.38 6.61
CA ILE A 469 6.06 -20.98 6.28
C ILE A 469 5.20 -19.98 5.50
N GLN A 470 5.12 -18.74 5.97
CA GLN A 470 4.33 -17.69 5.33
C GLN A 470 4.85 -17.40 3.91
N ARG A 471 6.16 -17.21 3.76
CA ARG A 471 6.81 -17.00 2.46
C ARG A 471 6.51 -18.15 1.49
N LYS A 472 6.62 -19.40 1.93
CA LYS A 472 6.33 -20.57 1.09
C LYS A 472 4.87 -20.59 0.61
N ILE A 473 3.92 -20.30 1.50
CA ILE A 473 2.49 -20.24 1.15
C ILE A 473 2.22 -19.12 0.13
N LEU A 474 2.83 -17.94 0.30
CA LEU A 474 2.67 -16.82 -0.63
C LEU A 474 3.28 -17.11 -2.01
N LEU A 475 4.46 -17.76 -2.05
CA LEU A 475 5.07 -18.21 -3.30
C LEU A 475 4.22 -19.28 -4.00
N GLU A 476 3.59 -20.19 -3.25
CA GLU A 476 2.61 -21.13 -3.80
C GLU A 476 1.43 -20.37 -4.42
N GLY A 477 0.92 -19.34 -3.75
CA GLY A 477 -0.11 -18.44 -4.28
C GLY A 477 0.27 -17.76 -5.61
N LEU A 478 1.50 -17.22 -5.71
CA LEU A 478 2.01 -16.64 -6.95
C LEU A 478 2.17 -17.65 -8.09
N SER A 479 2.35 -18.95 -7.78
CA SER A 479 2.41 -19.98 -8.83
C SER A 479 1.06 -20.20 -9.52
N TYR A 480 -0.04 -19.91 -8.83
CA TYR A 480 -1.39 -19.89 -9.40
C TYR A 480 -1.70 -18.59 -10.12
N GLU A 481 -1.32 -17.44 -9.55
CA GLU A 481 -1.58 -16.12 -10.13
C GLU A 481 -0.33 -15.23 -10.07
N ALA A 482 0.46 -15.27 -11.15
CA ALA A 482 1.76 -14.61 -11.22
C ALA A 482 1.72 -13.08 -11.15
N HIS A 483 0.55 -12.47 -11.31
CA HIS A 483 0.32 -11.01 -11.29
C HIS A 483 -0.62 -10.59 -10.14
N ALA A 484 -0.60 -11.31 -9.01
CA ALA A 484 -1.42 -10.97 -7.84
C ALA A 484 -0.74 -9.89 -6.97
N PRO A 485 -1.09 -8.59 -7.09
CA PRO A 485 -0.38 -7.50 -6.40
C PRO A 485 -0.46 -7.62 -4.87
N TYR A 486 -1.58 -8.10 -4.34
CA TYR A 486 -1.78 -8.30 -2.90
C TYR A 486 -0.84 -9.36 -2.30
N ILE A 487 -0.43 -10.37 -3.07
CA ILE A 487 0.57 -11.36 -2.65
C ILE A 487 1.97 -10.78 -2.75
N MET A 488 2.29 -10.07 -3.84
CA MET A 488 3.57 -9.41 -4.04
C MET A 488 3.86 -8.40 -2.92
N ASN A 489 2.89 -7.55 -2.56
CA ASN A 489 3.03 -6.58 -1.48
C ASN A 489 3.46 -7.26 -0.16
N ARG A 490 2.80 -8.36 0.20
CA ARG A 490 3.12 -9.11 1.42
C ARG A 490 4.49 -9.80 1.36
N LEU A 491 4.93 -10.16 0.15
CA LEU A 491 6.22 -10.80 -0.07
C LEU A 491 7.41 -9.83 0.04
N LEU A 492 7.19 -8.52 -0.09
CA LEU A 492 8.24 -7.50 0.02
C LEU A 492 9.05 -7.62 1.32
N ALA A 493 8.43 -8.03 2.42
CA ALA A 493 9.09 -8.19 3.71
C ALA A 493 10.18 -9.30 3.75
N PHE A 494 10.20 -10.22 2.78
CA PHE A 494 11.09 -11.39 2.79
C PHE A 494 12.29 -11.32 1.84
N TYR A 495 12.40 -10.26 1.03
CA TYR A 495 13.43 -10.19 0.00
C TYR A 495 14.67 -9.42 0.43
N GLU A 496 15.83 -9.78 -0.10
CA GLU A 496 17.00 -8.90 -0.03
C GLU A 496 16.85 -7.75 -1.03
N LEU A 497 17.68 -6.70 -0.91
CA LEU A 497 17.52 -5.44 -1.65
C LEU A 497 17.31 -5.60 -3.16
N ASP A 498 18.09 -6.44 -3.84
CA ASP A 498 17.97 -6.62 -5.28
C ASP A 498 16.65 -7.27 -5.69
N SER A 499 16.25 -8.34 -4.99
CA SER A 499 14.97 -9.02 -5.25
C SER A 499 13.77 -8.16 -4.84
N PHE A 500 13.95 -7.35 -3.79
CA PHE A 500 12.96 -6.39 -3.32
C PHE A 500 12.69 -5.32 -4.38
N ARG A 501 13.75 -4.72 -4.97
CA ARG A 501 13.61 -3.71 -6.04
C ARG A 501 12.80 -4.24 -7.22
N ILE A 502 13.14 -5.43 -7.71
CA ILE A 502 12.42 -6.06 -8.83
C ILE A 502 10.93 -6.26 -8.49
N MET A 503 10.63 -6.67 -7.26
CA MET A 503 9.24 -6.87 -6.83
C MET A 503 8.50 -5.54 -6.62
N ALA A 504 9.18 -4.52 -6.07
CA ALA A 504 8.63 -3.19 -5.88
C ALA A 504 8.29 -2.53 -7.23
N ASP A 505 9.20 -2.58 -8.21
CA ASP A 505 8.99 -2.04 -9.56
C ASP A 505 7.77 -2.71 -10.23
N ARG A 506 7.68 -4.04 -10.12
CA ARG A 506 6.54 -4.78 -10.67
C ARG A 506 5.22 -4.45 -9.97
N LEU A 507 5.25 -4.24 -8.65
CA LEU A 507 4.07 -3.88 -7.88
C LEU A 507 3.59 -2.46 -8.22
N GLU A 508 4.52 -1.52 -8.39
CA GLU A 508 4.24 -0.15 -8.85
C GLU A 508 3.64 -0.17 -10.28
N GLU A 509 4.17 -0.99 -11.19
CA GLU A 509 3.64 -1.14 -12.55
C GLU A 509 2.20 -1.67 -12.54
N LEU A 510 1.91 -2.68 -11.72
CA LEU A 510 0.58 -3.29 -11.63
C LEU A 510 -0.44 -2.40 -10.93
N CYS A 511 -0.02 -1.62 -9.93
CA CYS A 511 -0.90 -0.88 -9.03
C CYS A 511 -0.31 0.49 -8.65
N PRO A 512 -0.13 1.42 -9.61
CA PRO A 512 0.58 2.68 -9.37
C PRO A 512 -0.14 3.64 -8.40
N ASN A 513 -1.44 3.44 -8.19
CA ASN A 513 -2.27 4.24 -7.28
C ASN A 513 -2.66 3.47 -6.01
N TRP A 514 -1.92 2.42 -5.64
CA TRP A 514 -2.18 1.70 -4.40
C TRP A 514 -1.34 2.29 -3.25
N ALA A 515 -1.93 3.24 -2.52
CA ALA A 515 -1.22 4.03 -1.51
C ALA A 515 -0.57 3.18 -0.40
N ILE A 516 -1.26 2.17 0.12
CA ILE A 516 -0.70 1.26 1.14
C ILE A 516 0.55 0.56 0.58
N ALA A 517 0.49 -0.01 -0.63
CA ALA A 517 1.64 -0.68 -1.23
C ALA A 517 2.82 0.26 -1.46
N LEU A 518 2.59 1.50 -1.91
CA LEU A 518 3.65 2.50 -2.01
C LEU A 518 4.28 2.81 -0.65
N GLY A 519 3.48 2.86 0.43
CA GLY A 519 3.95 3.00 1.79
C GLY A 519 4.80 1.81 2.26
N ASP A 520 4.34 0.58 1.97
CA ASP A 520 5.05 -0.66 2.29
C ASP A 520 6.37 -0.79 1.52
N ILE A 521 6.42 -0.35 0.25
CA ILE A 521 7.67 -0.23 -0.52
C ILE A 521 8.61 0.78 0.15
N GLY A 522 8.10 1.95 0.55
CA GLY A 522 8.89 2.94 1.30
C GLY A 522 9.51 2.34 2.57
N TYR A 523 8.72 1.59 3.34
CA TYR A 523 9.18 0.89 4.53
C TYR A 523 10.21 -0.19 4.21
N GLY A 524 10.02 -0.92 3.12
CA GLY A 524 10.98 -1.90 2.63
C GLY A 524 12.34 -1.29 2.27
N TYR A 525 12.39 -0.12 1.63
CA TYR A 525 13.65 0.58 1.38
C TYR A 525 14.32 1.05 2.67
N TYR A 526 13.53 1.58 3.62
CA TYR A 526 14.04 2.02 4.92
C TYR A 526 14.73 0.88 5.68
N LEU A 527 14.09 -0.29 5.79
CA LEU A 527 14.66 -1.46 6.47
C LEU A 527 15.98 -1.95 5.86
N ARG A 528 16.23 -1.64 4.59
CA ARG A 528 17.43 -2.04 3.85
C ARG A 528 18.47 -0.92 3.76
N GLY A 529 18.26 0.19 4.48
CA GLY A 529 19.19 1.32 4.56
C GLY A 529 19.10 2.31 3.40
N GLU A 530 18.18 2.13 2.45
CA GLU A 530 17.99 3.01 1.29
C GLU A 530 17.03 4.16 1.63
N VAL A 531 17.42 5.00 2.60
CA VAL A 531 16.56 6.00 3.23
C VAL A 531 16.09 7.10 2.25
N SER A 532 16.87 7.43 1.24
CA SER A 532 16.44 8.40 0.21
C SER A 532 15.26 7.87 -0.61
N SER A 533 15.30 6.59 -0.98
CA SER A 533 14.24 5.92 -1.72
C SER A 533 12.99 5.75 -0.86
N SER A 534 13.13 5.47 0.45
CA SER A 534 11.98 5.37 1.34
C SER A 534 11.15 6.67 1.36
N ILE A 535 11.83 7.82 1.47
CA ILE A 535 11.20 9.15 1.45
C ILE A 535 10.46 9.41 0.13
N GLU A 536 11.03 9.01 -1.02
CA GLU A 536 10.36 9.16 -2.31
C GLU A 536 9.04 8.37 -2.36
N TYR A 537 9.07 7.10 -1.94
CA TYR A 537 7.88 6.24 -1.95
C TYR A 537 6.83 6.66 -0.92
N TYR A 538 7.23 7.15 0.26
CA TYR A 538 6.28 7.74 1.19
C TYR A 538 5.62 8.99 0.61
N LYS A 539 6.35 9.83 -0.14
CA LYS A 539 5.76 10.98 -0.85
C LYS A 539 4.77 10.54 -1.92
N LYS A 540 5.11 9.51 -2.71
CA LYS A 540 4.18 8.90 -3.69
C LYS A 540 2.91 8.40 -3.00
N SER A 541 3.05 7.66 -1.90
CA SER A 541 1.93 7.15 -1.11
C SER A 541 1.00 8.26 -0.61
N ILE A 542 1.55 9.31 0.00
CA ILE A 542 0.79 10.47 0.49
C ILE A 542 0.11 11.25 -0.64
N ALA A 543 0.75 11.34 -1.81
CA ALA A 543 0.17 11.99 -2.98
C ALA A 543 -1.04 11.25 -3.54
N VAL A 544 -1.06 9.92 -3.43
CA VAL A 544 -2.19 9.07 -3.82
C VAL A 544 -3.30 9.11 -2.76
N ASP A 545 -2.95 8.89 -1.49
CA ASP A 545 -3.90 8.95 -0.38
C ASP A 545 -3.23 9.53 0.88
N SER A 546 -3.65 10.75 1.22
CA SER A 546 -3.14 11.47 2.40
C SER A 546 -3.67 10.94 3.73
N SER A 547 -4.60 9.97 3.73
CA SER A 547 -5.20 9.38 4.94
C SER A 547 -4.38 8.24 5.54
N ILE A 548 -3.34 7.76 4.84
CA ILE A 548 -2.47 6.68 5.28
C ILE A 548 -1.52 7.19 6.38
N LEU A 549 -1.92 7.07 7.65
CA LEU A 549 -1.16 7.57 8.79
C LEU A 549 0.28 7.02 8.91
N PRO A 550 0.54 5.71 8.74
CA PRO A 550 1.88 5.17 8.96
C PRO A 550 2.99 5.83 8.12
N THR A 551 2.67 6.35 6.94
CA THR A 551 3.66 6.98 6.04
C THR A 551 4.23 8.27 6.63
N TYR A 552 3.43 9.05 7.37
CA TYR A 552 3.90 10.29 8.01
C TYR A 552 4.88 9.99 9.14
N TYR A 553 4.60 8.96 9.96
CA TYR A 553 5.51 8.53 11.02
C TYR A 553 6.85 8.07 10.42
N TRP A 554 6.81 7.17 9.44
CA TRP A 554 8.02 6.64 8.82
C TRP A 554 8.80 7.68 8.00
N MET A 555 8.12 8.72 7.50
CA MET A 555 8.77 9.89 6.93
C MET A 555 9.62 10.62 7.98
N GLY A 556 9.06 10.85 9.18
CA GLY A 556 9.78 11.45 10.30
C GLY A 556 11.01 10.64 10.71
N VAL A 557 10.84 9.32 10.86
CA VAL A 557 11.95 8.39 11.16
C VAL A 557 13.03 8.40 10.08
N SER A 558 12.64 8.47 8.80
CA SER A 558 13.60 8.52 7.69
C SER A 558 14.43 9.81 7.71
N PHE A 559 13.81 10.97 7.98
CA PHE A 559 14.55 12.23 8.13
C PHE A 559 15.46 12.24 9.36
N GLU A 560 15.02 11.65 10.48
CA GLU A 560 15.86 11.51 11.67
C GLU A 560 17.09 10.64 11.39
N THR A 561 16.94 9.56 10.63
CA THR A 561 18.04 8.68 10.23
C THR A 561 19.07 9.40 9.35
N LEU A 562 18.63 10.40 8.56
CA LEU A 562 19.52 11.28 7.79
C LEU A 562 20.14 12.42 8.62
N GLY A 563 19.79 12.55 9.90
CA GLY A 563 20.20 13.65 10.77
C GLY A 563 19.46 14.97 10.54
N ASP A 564 18.41 14.99 9.70
CA ASP A 564 17.56 16.16 9.50
C ASP A 564 16.46 16.20 10.55
N HIS A 565 16.87 16.52 11.78
CA HIS A 565 15.99 16.62 12.95
C HIS A 565 14.83 17.60 12.73
N GLN A 566 15.02 18.66 11.93
CA GLN A 566 13.99 19.67 11.70
C GLN A 566 12.86 19.13 10.81
N GLN A 567 13.19 18.41 9.74
CA GLN A 567 12.16 17.73 8.95
C GLN A 567 11.51 16.59 9.72
N ALA A 568 12.27 15.82 10.51
CA ALA A 568 11.74 14.74 11.33
C ALA A 568 10.59 15.24 12.24
N ILE A 569 10.87 16.31 13.00
CA ILE A 569 9.88 16.96 13.87
C ILE A 569 8.66 17.46 13.09
N LYS A 570 8.86 18.03 11.89
CA LYS A 570 7.75 18.51 11.05
C LYS A 570 6.81 17.37 10.66
N TRP A 571 7.35 16.23 10.25
CA TRP A 571 6.56 15.07 9.82
C TRP A 571 5.86 14.36 10.98
N TRP A 572 6.52 14.21 12.13
CA TRP A 572 5.85 13.68 13.34
C TRP A 572 4.74 14.59 13.85
N ASN A 573 4.92 15.92 13.83
CA ASN A 573 3.82 16.84 14.13
C ASN A 573 2.63 16.67 13.18
N LEU A 574 2.89 16.49 11.89
CA LEU A 574 1.84 16.25 10.90
C LEU A 574 1.13 14.90 11.15
N HIS A 575 1.88 13.87 11.53
CA HIS A 575 1.31 12.58 11.95
C HIS A 575 0.39 12.72 13.17
N VAL A 576 0.84 13.44 14.21
CA VAL A 576 0.03 13.72 15.42
C VAL A 576 -1.24 14.47 15.05
N GLN A 577 -1.15 15.53 14.24
CA GLN A 577 -2.31 16.30 13.80
C GLN A 577 -3.32 15.42 13.06
N LYS A 578 -2.86 14.62 12.10
CA LYS A 578 -3.70 13.71 11.31
C LYS A 578 -4.32 12.61 12.16
N SER A 579 -3.60 12.11 13.16
CA SER A 579 -4.09 11.11 14.10
C SER A 579 -5.20 11.69 14.99
N LEU A 580 -5.04 12.92 15.48
CA LEU A 580 -6.06 13.62 16.27
C LEU A 580 -7.33 13.94 15.46
N GLU A 581 -7.19 14.35 14.19
CA GLU A 581 -8.31 14.53 13.26
C GLU A 581 -9.14 13.23 13.14
N LYS A 582 -8.48 12.07 13.16
CA LYS A 582 -9.12 10.75 13.09
C LYS A 582 -9.67 10.28 14.44
N GLU A 583 -8.93 10.47 15.54
CA GLU A 583 -9.34 10.05 16.89
C GLU A 583 -10.59 10.73 17.42
N ALA A 584 -10.92 11.93 16.91
CA ALA A 584 -12.22 12.56 17.13
C ALA A 584 -13.42 11.66 16.75
N THR A 585 -13.17 10.58 15.97
CA THR A 585 -14.14 9.57 15.56
C THR A 585 -13.92 8.17 16.16
N THR A 586 -12.72 7.85 16.69
CA THR A 586 -12.37 6.51 17.24
C THR A 586 -11.28 6.61 18.31
N LYS A 587 -11.54 6.16 19.55
CA LYS A 587 -10.59 6.19 20.70
C LYS A 587 -9.39 5.22 20.49
N SER A 588 -8.29 5.67 19.89
CA SER A 588 -7.04 4.89 19.82
C SER A 588 -5.81 5.79 19.90
N THR A 589 -5.07 5.76 21.02
CA THR A 589 -3.89 6.60 21.30
C THR A 589 -2.66 6.18 20.48
N THR A 590 -2.57 6.61 19.23
CA THR A 590 -1.60 6.06 18.24
C THR A 590 -0.33 6.92 18.09
N TYR A 591 -0.24 8.07 18.75
CA TYR A 591 0.82 9.07 18.55
C TYR A 591 1.77 9.29 19.74
N ILE A 592 1.76 8.40 20.74
CA ILE A 592 2.54 8.59 21.97
C ILE A 592 4.04 8.63 21.63
N ARG A 593 4.50 7.75 20.74
CA ARG A 593 5.92 7.59 20.39
C ARG A 593 6.53 8.83 19.74
N GLU A 594 5.73 9.56 19.00
CA GLU A 594 6.08 10.75 18.24
C GLU A 594 6.52 11.88 19.16
N TYR A 595 5.85 12.06 20.29
CA TYR A 595 6.28 13.06 21.26
C TYR A 595 7.64 12.71 21.87
N TYR A 596 7.93 11.42 22.10
CA TYR A 596 9.26 11.02 22.56
C TYR A 596 10.33 11.32 21.49
N ASP A 597 10.11 10.86 20.25
CA ASP A 597 11.10 11.02 19.19
C ASP A 597 11.31 12.51 18.86
N MET A 598 10.25 13.33 18.81
CA MET A 598 10.35 14.78 18.69
C MET A 598 11.14 15.43 19.84
N GLY A 599 10.91 15.00 21.08
CA GLY A 599 11.64 15.50 22.24
C GLY A 599 13.14 15.21 22.16
N ALA A 600 13.49 14.01 21.70
CA ALA A 600 14.89 13.62 21.49
C ALA A 600 15.55 14.46 20.39
N SER A 601 14.90 14.63 19.23
CA SER A 601 15.41 15.48 18.14
C SER A 601 15.53 16.95 18.55
N LEU A 602 14.62 17.46 19.39
CA LEU A 602 14.72 18.82 19.95
C LEU A 602 15.92 18.98 20.89
N ASN A 603 16.25 17.95 21.69
CA ASN A 603 17.47 17.94 22.50
C ASN A 603 18.72 17.95 21.63
N ASN A 604 18.74 17.20 20.51
CA ASN A 604 19.85 17.19 19.55
C ASN A 604 20.03 18.56 18.87
N LEU A 605 18.94 19.28 18.62
CA LEU A 605 18.94 20.66 18.11
C LEU A 605 19.21 21.73 19.17
N GLU A 606 19.50 21.34 20.42
CA GLU A 606 19.68 22.23 21.57
C GLU A 606 18.49 23.16 21.89
N ARG A 607 17.29 22.80 21.44
CA ARG A 607 16.03 23.53 21.69
C ARG A 607 15.37 23.01 22.98
N PHE A 608 16.08 23.16 24.09
CA PHE A 608 15.76 22.48 25.36
C PHE A 608 14.40 22.87 25.95
N GLU A 609 13.94 24.12 25.82
CA GLU A 609 12.63 24.56 26.31
C GLU A 609 11.47 23.87 25.57
N GLU A 610 11.63 23.65 24.27
CA GLU A 610 10.63 22.94 23.46
C GLU A 610 10.68 21.44 23.72
N ALA A 611 11.88 20.88 23.89
CA ALA A 611 12.07 19.49 24.31
C ALA A 611 11.38 19.24 25.67
N GLU A 612 11.56 20.12 26.65
CA GLU A 612 10.90 20.03 27.96
C GLU A 612 9.38 19.95 27.81
N LYS A 613 8.76 20.88 27.06
CA LYS A 613 7.30 20.87 26.82
C LYS A 613 6.85 19.57 26.16
N THR A 614 7.62 19.09 25.19
CA THR A 614 7.31 17.89 24.41
C THR A 614 7.41 16.62 25.27
N PHE A 615 8.48 16.46 26.06
CA PHE A 615 8.60 15.34 27.00
C PHE A 615 7.56 15.37 28.11
N ARG A 616 7.20 16.55 28.62
CA ARG A 616 6.08 16.65 29.58
C ARG A 616 4.79 16.15 28.96
N ARG A 617 4.50 16.49 27.70
CA ARG A 617 3.33 15.97 26.97
C ARG A 617 3.41 14.45 26.80
N PHE A 618 4.55 13.91 26.39
CA PHE A 618 4.79 12.47 26.33
C PHE A 618 4.48 11.78 27.65
N LEU A 619 5.01 12.30 28.76
CA LEU A 619 4.85 11.74 30.11
C LEU A 619 3.42 11.90 30.68
N THR A 620 2.58 12.76 30.10
CA THR A 620 1.13 12.75 30.43
C THR A 620 0.40 11.57 29.80
N LEU A 621 0.95 10.99 28.73
CA LEU A 621 0.38 9.84 28.01
C LEU A 621 0.98 8.52 28.49
N ASP A 622 2.29 8.51 28.78
CA ASP A 622 3.00 7.39 29.40
C ASP A 622 3.88 7.88 30.56
N SER A 623 3.34 7.82 31.78
CA SER A 623 4.05 8.27 32.98
C SER A 623 5.09 7.27 33.49
N ASN A 624 5.16 6.07 32.92
CA ASN A 624 6.02 4.98 33.38
C ASN A 624 7.19 4.70 32.43
N ASP A 625 7.35 5.48 31.37
CA ASP A 625 8.47 5.36 30.46
C ASP A 625 9.76 5.94 31.05
N VAL A 626 10.78 5.08 31.17
CA VAL A 626 12.10 5.42 31.74
C VAL A 626 12.79 6.50 30.90
N TYR A 627 12.82 6.33 29.58
CA TYR A 627 13.58 7.19 28.68
C TYR A 627 12.95 8.58 28.53
N GLY A 628 11.64 8.73 28.66
CA GLY A 628 10.94 10.01 28.68
C GLY A 628 11.30 10.85 29.90
N TRP A 629 11.39 10.22 31.09
CA TRP A 629 11.84 10.90 32.31
C TRP A 629 13.31 11.31 32.21
N TYR A 630 14.16 10.46 31.64
CA TYR A 630 15.55 10.79 31.32
C TYR A 630 15.65 11.97 30.34
N GLY A 631 14.91 11.92 29.23
CA GLY A 631 14.90 12.97 28.21
C GLY A 631 14.48 14.32 28.79
N LEU A 632 13.42 14.33 29.61
CA LEU A 632 13.00 15.52 30.37
C LEU A 632 14.10 16.03 31.31
N GLY A 633 14.70 15.13 32.09
CA GLY A 633 15.78 15.47 33.01
C GLY A 633 16.99 16.07 32.29
N PHE A 634 17.36 15.53 31.12
CA PHE A 634 18.44 16.04 30.29
C PHE A 634 18.13 17.44 29.77
N SER A 635 16.92 17.67 29.24
CA SER A 635 16.49 19.01 28.78
C SER A 635 16.54 20.04 29.92
N LEU A 636 16.12 19.66 31.14
CA LEU A 636 16.15 20.52 32.33
C LEU A 636 17.58 20.80 32.80
N TYR A 637 18.45 19.79 32.76
CA TYR A 637 19.87 19.92 33.09
C TYR A 637 20.57 20.92 32.17
N ARG A 638 20.35 20.83 30.86
CA ARG A 638 20.94 21.75 29.87
C ARG A 638 20.43 23.19 30.01
N GLN A 639 19.25 23.38 30.61
CA GLN A 639 18.70 24.69 30.97
C GLN A 639 19.19 25.21 32.35
N GLY A 640 20.01 24.45 33.08
CA GLY A 640 20.47 24.82 34.43
C GLY A 640 19.41 24.64 35.53
N LYS A 641 18.26 24.02 35.23
CA LYS A 641 17.17 23.75 36.18
C LYS A 641 17.48 22.49 37.00
N TYR A 642 18.56 22.51 37.76
CA TYR A 642 19.17 21.33 38.38
C TYR A 642 18.26 20.52 39.31
N ASP A 643 17.49 21.17 40.19
CA ASP A 643 16.63 20.44 41.13
C ASP A 643 15.48 19.69 40.42
N LEU A 644 14.93 20.31 39.37
CA LEU A 644 13.92 19.69 38.52
C LEU A 644 14.52 18.55 37.69
N ALA A 645 15.75 18.73 37.20
CA ALA A 645 16.48 17.69 36.47
C ALA A 645 16.75 16.46 37.35
N ILE A 646 17.23 16.66 38.58
CA ILE A 646 17.42 15.57 39.55
C ILE A 646 16.09 14.86 39.80
N SER A 647 15.01 15.60 40.07
CA SER A 647 13.68 15.01 40.32
C SER A 647 13.19 14.14 39.15
N ALA A 648 13.40 14.59 37.91
CA ALA A 648 13.05 13.81 36.72
C ALA A 648 13.92 12.55 36.57
N MET A 649 15.23 12.67 36.81
CA MET A 649 16.15 11.53 36.76
C MET A 649 15.88 10.51 37.86
N GLU A 650 15.54 10.95 39.07
CA GLU A 650 15.14 10.06 40.16
C GLU A 650 13.86 9.30 39.81
N ARG A 651 12.93 9.93 39.11
CA ARG A 651 11.75 9.23 38.61
C ARG A 651 12.13 8.16 37.58
N SER A 652 13.01 8.47 36.63
CA SER A 652 13.57 7.50 35.67
C SER A 652 14.20 6.29 36.37
N ILE A 653 15.05 6.54 37.37
CA ILE A 653 15.78 5.49 38.11
C ILE A 653 14.84 4.72 39.05
N SER A 654 13.77 5.33 39.55
CA SER A 654 12.75 4.62 40.33
C SER A 654 12.00 3.57 39.50
N LEU A 655 11.84 3.83 38.19
CA LEU A 655 11.22 2.91 37.24
C LEU A 655 12.20 1.83 36.78
N TYR A 656 13.46 2.21 36.54
CA TYR A 656 14.53 1.27 36.21
C TYR A 656 15.80 1.56 37.04
N PRO A 657 15.97 0.89 38.20
CA PRO A 657 17.08 1.16 39.12
C PRO A 657 18.49 0.93 38.56
N LYS A 658 18.60 0.18 37.45
CA LYS A 658 19.87 -0.12 36.79
C LYS A 658 20.20 0.85 35.65
N PHE A 659 19.43 1.92 35.48
CA PHE A 659 19.65 2.92 34.44
C PHE A 659 20.88 3.79 34.75
N LEU A 660 22.01 3.49 34.11
CA LEU A 660 23.30 4.10 34.41
C LEU A 660 23.33 5.59 34.08
N GLU A 661 22.79 5.98 32.93
CA GLU A 661 22.84 7.34 32.40
C GLU A 661 22.14 8.32 33.34
N GLY A 662 21.01 7.93 33.94
CA GLY A 662 20.33 8.72 34.96
C GLY A 662 21.16 8.92 36.22
N LEU A 663 21.79 7.85 36.73
CA LEU A 663 22.65 7.92 37.92
C LEU A 663 23.87 8.82 37.70
N ILE A 664 24.50 8.71 36.53
CA ILE A 664 25.65 9.52 36.11
C ILE A 664 25.28 11.00 36.09
N ILE A 665 24.14 11.37 35.48
CA ILE A 665 23.74 12.78 35.39
C ILE A 665 23.42 13.35 36.78
N ILE A 666 22.73 12.61 37.66
CA ILE A 666 22.51 13.07 39.04
C ILE A 666 23.84 13.28 39.76
N GLY A 667 24.76 12.31 39.67
CA GLY A 667 26.09 12.39 40.27
C GLY A 667 26.85 13.64 39.81
N ALA A 668 26.83 13.93 38.50
CA ALA A 668 27.44 15.10 37.90
C ALA A 668 26.80 16.42 38.36
N ILE A 669 25.46 16.51 38.33
CA ILE A 669 24.73 17.70 38.78
C ILE A 669 25.05 18.01 40.25
N LEU A 670 25.01 16.99 41.12
CA LEU A 670 25.30 17.16 42.55
C LEU A 670 26.75 17.60 42.78
N ARG A 671 27.70 17.06 42.01
CA ARG A 671 29.11 17.49 42.06
C ARG A 671 29.24 18.95 41.66
N ASP A 672 28.58 19.36 40.58
CA ASP A 672 28.65 20.73 40.06
C ASP A 672 27.97 21.74 41.00
N GLN A 673 26.97 21.30 41.78
CA GLN A 673 26.38 22.04 42.89
C GLN A 673 27.22 22.02 44.20
N ASN A 674 28.42 21.43 44.19
CA ASN A 674 29.28 21.19 45.37
C ASN A 674 28.65 20.31 46.47
N ARG A 675 27.60 19.54 46.14
CA ARG A 675 26.94 18.58 47.04
C ARG A 675 27.66 17.23 47.03
N PHE A 676 28.95 17.26 47.39
CA PHE A 676 29.88 16.15 47.19
C PHE A 676 29.47 14.85 47.90
N SER A 677 29.00 14.91 49.15
CA SER A 677 28.57 13.70 49.89
C SER A 677 27.33 13.04 49.29
N GLU A 678 26.46 13.79 48.64
CA GLU A 678 25.30 13.22 47.93
C GLU A 678 25.73 12.66 46.57
N SER A 679 26.58 13.40 45.84
CA SER A 679 27.18 12.96 44.58
C SER A 679 27.86 11.60 44.72
N GLU A 680 28.63 11.39 45.79
CA GLU A 680 29.31 10.12 46.08
C GLU A 680 28.34 8.92 46.07
N LYS A 681 27.16 9.08 46.68
CA LYS A 681 26.17 7.99 46.78
C LYS A 681 25.70 7.52 45.41
N TYR A 682 25.57 8.42 44.44
CA TYR A 682 25.16 8.06 43.09
C TYR A 682 26.32 7.45 42.30
N TRP A 683 27.54 7.99 42.43
CA TRP A 683 28.72 7.39 41.78
C TRP A 683 29.04 5.98 42.28
N LEU A 684 28.86 5.71 43.58
CA LEU A 684 29.00 4.37 44.14
C LEU A 684 27.99 3.40 43.51
N LYS A 685 26.73 3.81 43.30
CA LYS A 685 25.73 3.00 42.59
C LYS A 685 26.13 2.72 41.14
N VAL A 686 26.69 3.71 40.43
CA VAL A 686 27.18 3.51 39.05
C VAL A 686 28.27 2.44 39.03
N VAL A 687 29.22 2.51 39.97
CA VAL A 687 30.30 1.53 40.11
C VAL A 687 29.81 0.13 40.51
N GLU A 688 28.79 0.03 41.36
CA GLU A 688 28.16 -1.25 41.72
C GLU A 688 27.55 -1.95 40.49
N LEU A 689 27.03 -1.18 39.53
CA LEU A 689 26.42 -1.66 38.30
C LEU A 689 27.42 -1.89 37.16
N ASP A 690 28.45 -1.04 37.07
CA ASP A 690 29.52 -1.10 36.08
C ASP A 690 30.89 -0.84 36.73
N SER A 691 31.43 -1.91 37.31
CA SER A 691 32.70 -1.84 38.04
C SER A 691 33.94 -1.73 37.14
N ALA A 692 33.80 -1.99 35.83
CA ALA A 692 34.90 -1.97 34.87
C ALA A 692 35.17 -0.56 34.32
N ASN A 693 34.15 0.30 34.32
CA ASN A 693 34.29 1.69 33.87
C ASN A 693 35.08 2.52 34.90
N VAL A 694 36.20 3.07 34.47
CA VAL A 694 37.11 3.86 35.32
C VAL A 694 36.61 5.29 35.57
N ASN A 695 35.72 5.82 34.74
CA ASN A 695 35.27 7.21 34.85
C ASN A 695 34.51 7.48 36.16
N PRO A 696 33.52 6.66 36.57
CA PRO A 696 32.87 6.82 37.89
C PRO A 696 33.85 6.72 39.06
N TRP A 697 34.87 5.86 38.99
CA TRP A 697 35.90 5.77 40.04
C TRP A 697 36.73 7.04 40.14
N ASN A 698 37.08 7.66 39.00
CA ASN A 698 37.76 8.96 38.98
C ASN A 698 36.90 10.06 39.62
N GLU A 699 35.59 10.07 39.36
CA GLU A 699 34.65 11.00 40.00
C GLU A 699 34.57 10.78 41.51
N ILE A 700 34.53 9.53 42.00
CA ILE A 700 34.57 9.25 43.43
C ILE A 700 35.90 9.75 44.03
N GLY A 701 37.04 9.49 43.39
CA GLY A 701 38.35 9.97 43.84
C GLY A 701 38.40 11.49 43.95
N LEU A 702 37.84 12.20 42.96
CA LEU A 702 37.71 13.66 42.99
C LEU A 702 36.78 14.14 44.12
N VAL A 703 35.64 13.48 44.30
CA VAL A 703 34.70 13.78 45.39
C VAL A 703 35.37 13.60 46.76
N LYS A 704 36.14 12.52 46.95
CA LYS A 704 36.92 12.25 48.17
C LYS A 704 37.96 13.34 48.46
N LEU A 705 38.67 13.82 47.43
CA LEU A 705 39.58 14.97 47.54
C LEU A 705 38.84 16.23 48.04
N LYS A 706 37.64 16.49 47.53
CA LYS A 706 36.85 17.68 47.87
C LYS A 706 36.26 17.65 49.28
N ILE A 707 36.02 16.46 49.84
CA ILE A 707 35.57 16.28 51.23
C ILE A 707 36.72 15.97 52.21
N PHE A 708 37.97 16.27 51.81
CA PHE A 708 39.18 16.13 52.64
C PHE A 708 39.53 14.69 53.06
N GLN A 709 38.96 13.68 52.38
CA GLN A 709 39.23 12.25 52.60
C GLN A 709 40.38 11.78 51.70
N TYR A 710 41.58 12.30 51.99
CA TYR A 710 42.74 12.16 51.10
C TYR A 710 43.27 10.73 51.01
N LYS A 711 43.23 9.97 52.11
CA LYS A 711 43.70 8.58 52.10
C LYS A 711 42.84 7.72 51.20
N GLU A 712 41.51 7.82 51.35
CA GLU A 712 40.56 7.12 50.49
C GLU A 712 40.70 7.56 49.03
N ALA A 713 40.91 8.85 48.76
CA ALA A 713 41.15 9.34 47.40
C ALA A 713 42.41 8.73 46.76
N ALA A 714 43.50 8.60 47.53
CA ALA A 714 44.72 7.96 47.07
C ALA A 714 44.49 6.46 46.76
N ASP A 715 43.79 5.74 47.63
CA ASP A 715 43.49 4.32 47.44
C ASP A 715 42.61 4.08 46.22
N ILE A 716 41.58 4.91 46.00
CA ILE A 716 40.75 4.87 44.80
C ILE A 716 41.58 5.17 43.55
N SER A 717 42.43 6.18 43.59
CA SER A 717 43.27 6.54 42.44
C SER A 717 44.25 5.41 42.08
N ARG A 718 44.88 4.75 43.08
CA ARG A 718 45.71 3.56 42.87
C ARG A 718 44.90 2.41 42.25
N LYS A 719 43.65 2.22 42.67
CA LYS A 719 42.76 1.23 42.08
C LYS A 719 42.51 1.52 40.60
N VAL A 720 42.17 2.76 40.25
CA VAL A 720 41.98 3.17 38.85
C VAL A 720 43.25 2.95 38.03
N ILE A 721 44.42 3.33 38.55
CA ILE A 721 45.73 3.09 37.90
C ILE A 721 45.99 1.60 37.67
N GLY A 722 45.58 0.73 38.61
CA GLY A 722 45.67 -0.72 38.45
C GLY A 722 44.76 -1.28 37.35
N MET A 723 43.64 -0.62 37.08
CA MET A 723 42.71 -0.96 35.99
C MET A 723 43.14 -0.36 34.64
N ASP A 724 43.60 0.90 34.66
CA ASP A 724 44.05 1.68 33.52
C ASP A 724 45.29 2.50 33.92
N SER A 725 46.46 1.98 33.56
CA SER A 725 47.75 2.59 33.91
C SER A 725 48.06 3.87 33.13
N LEU A 726 47.29 4.18 32.07
CA LEU A 726 47.43 5.38 31.25
C LEU A 726 46.43 6.47 31.64
N ASN A 727 45.65 6.28 32.71
CA ASN A 727 44.66 7.23 33.16
C ASN A 727 45.28 8.48 33.78
N THR A 728 45.40 9.57 33.01
CA THR A 728 46.01 10.83 33.48
C THR A 728 45.27 11.42 34.70
N ILE A 729 43.94 11.33 34.71
CA ILE A 729 43.10 11.89 35.79
C ILE A 729 43.41 11.18 37.11
N ALA A 730 43.52 9.84 37.10
CA ALA A 730 43.85 9.06 38.29
C ALA A 730 45.25 9.37 38.83
N TRP A 731 46.27 9.49 37.96
CA TRP A 731 47.62 9.87 38.37
C TRP A 731 47.65 11.28 38.98
N ASN A 732 46.93 12.24 38.38
CA ASN A 732 46.80 13.58 38.94
C ASN A 732 46.09 13.57 40.31
N ASN A 733 44.98 12.83 40.43
CA ASN A 733 44.23 12.72 41.69
C ASN A 733 45.06 12.04 42.79
N LEU A 734 45.83 11.00 42.46
CA LEU A 734 46.77 10.37 43.38
C LEU A 734 47.83 11.37 43.84
N GLY A 735 48.44 12.10 42.90
CA GLY A 735 49.44 13.12 43.20
C GLY A 735 48.91 14.22 44.11
N LEU A 736 47.70 14.71 43.86
CA LEU A 736 47.04 15.70 44.71
C LEU A 736 46.72 15.13 46.10
N ALA A 737 46.20 13.91 46.20
CA ALA A 737 45.90 13.28 47.48
C ALA A 737 47.15 13.14 48.36
N LEU A 738 48.25 12.63 47.77
CA LEU A 738 49.54 12.47 48.44
C LEU A 738 50.17 13.82 48.84
N LEU A 739 50.02 14.85 48.00
CA LEU A 739 50.44 16.21 48.30
C LEU A 739 49.72 16.76 49.55
N GLN A 740 48.41 16.52 49.67
CA GLN A 740 47.64 16.92 50.85
C GLN A 740 47.97 16.10 52.11
N MET A 741 48.43 14.85 51.93
CA MET A 741 48.94 14.01 53.01
C MET A 741 50.41 14.28 53.37
N HIS A 742 51.04 15.29 52.75
CA HIS A 742 52.46 15.64 52.91
C HIS A 742 53.45 14.52 52.51
N GLN A 743 53.03 13.57 51.67
CA GLN A 743 53.88 12.51 51.12
C GLN A 743 54.53 12.98 49.81
N TYR A 744 55.47 13.92 49.95
CA TYR A 744 55.97 14.72 48.82
C TYR A 744 56.71 13.93 47.74
N ASP A 745 57.49 12.91 48.10
CA ASP A 745 58.25 12.11 47.13
C ASP A 745 57.34 11.27 46.23
N GLU A 746 56.36 10.57 46.83
CA GLU A 746 55.36 9.81 46.08
C GLU A 746 54.44 10.73 45.26
N ALA A 747 54.05 11.88 45.83
CA ALA A 747 53.26 12.88 45.12
C ALA A 747 53.99 13.37 43.85
N ARG A 748 55.30 13.60 43.93
CA ARG A 748 56.12 14.02 42.79
C ARG A 748 56.08 12.98 41.67
N LEU A 749 56.29 11.71 42.01
CA LEU A 749 56.29 10.61 41.04
C LEU A 749 54.94 10.51 40.32
N ALA A 750 53.84 10.58 41.06
CA ALA A 750 52.49 10.51 40.49
C ALA A 750 52.17 11.72 39.57
N LEU A 751 52.52 12.94 40.00
CA LEU A 751 52.27 14.16 39.22
C LEU A 751 53.14 14.24 37.95
N VAL A 752 54.42 13.85 38.03
CA VAL A 752 55.29 13.76 36.85
C VAL A 752 54.74 12.72 35.88
N LYS A 753 54.31 11.55 36.38
CA LYS A 753 53.70 10.53 35.52
C LYS A 753 52.44 11.04 34.82
N ALA A 754 51.59 11.80 35.52
CA ALA A 754 50.42 12.45 34.91
C ALA A 754 50.82 13.45 33.81
N ILE A 755 51.87 14.25 34.01
CA ILE A 755 52.37 15.21 33.01
C ILE A 755 53.00 14.50 31.80
N ASP A 756 53.71 13.40 32.02
CA ASP A 756 54.27 12.59 30.94
C ASP A 756 53.18 12.00 30.03
N LEU A 757 52.02 11.67 30.63
CA LEU A 757 50.85 11.17 29.90
C LEU A 757 50.06 12.30 29.21
N ASP A 758 49.92 13.46 29.87
CA ASP A 758 49.30 14.66 29.31
C ASP A 758 50.01 15.93 29.79
N SER A 759 50.86 16.46 28.92
CA SER A 759 51.60 17.70 29.17
C SER A 759 50.73 18.96 29.12
N THR A 760 49.48 18.85 28.68
CA THR A 760 48.51 19.95 28.57
C THR A 760 47.53 20.01 29.75
N ALA A 761 47.69 19.15 30.75
CA ALA A 761 46.88 19.16 31.96
C ALA A 761 47.29 20.30 32.91
N ALA A 762 46.70 21.49 32.72
CA ALA A 762 47.00 22.69 33.52
C ALA A 762 46.79 22.51 35.04
N ASN A 763 45.83 21.68 35.45
CA ASN A 763 45.61 21.28 36.84
C ASN A 763 46.78 20.48 37.41
N THR A 764 47.31 19.51 36.66
CA THR A 764 48.46 18.70 37.08
C THR A 764 49.73 19.55 37.18
N LEU A 765 49.97 20.43 36.21
CA LEU A 765 51.07 21.41 36.27
C LEU A 765 50.98 22.30 37.50
N LYS A 766 49.78 22.78 37.84
CA LYS A 766 49.52 23.54 39.07
C LYS A 766 49.84 22.72 40.31
N HIS A 767 49.42 21.45 40.38
CA HIS A 767 49.69 20.60 41.54
C HIS A 767 51.20 20.33 41.72
N LEU A 768 51.93 20.09 40.63
CA LEU A 768 53.39 19.91 40.70
C LEU A 768 54.09 21.20 41.12
N ALA A 769 53.64 22.35 40.62
CA ALA A 769 54.14 23.66 41.05
C ALA A 769 53.86 23.91 42.54
N THR A 770 52.66 23.58 43.04
CA THR A 770 52.34 23.65 44.48
C THR A 770 53.23 22.71 45.30
N LEU A 771 53.54 21.51 44.81
CA LEU A 771 54.48 20.60 45.46
C LEU A 771 55.91 21.19 45.54
N ASN A 772 56.39 21.76 44.44
CA ASN A 772 57.70 22.45 44.42
C ASN A 772 57.73 23.60 45.42
N LEU A 773 56.64 24.38 45.49
CA LEU A 773 56.49 25.46 46.45
C LEU A 773 56.61 24.97 47.91
N ARG A 774 55.86 23.91 48.25
CA ARG A 774 55.87 23.31 49.60
C ARG A 774 57.20 22.64 49.98
N THR A 775 58.02 22.29 48.99
CA THR A 775 59.34 21.68 49.20
C THR A 775 60.49 22.69 49.10
N GLY A 776 60.19 23.99 48.96
CA GLY A 776 61.18 25.08 48.94
C GLY A 776 61.80 25.38 47.57
N HIS A 777 61.36 24.70 46.51
CA HIS A 777 61.83 24.88 45.13
C HIS A 777 61.05 26.01 44.44
N LEU A 778 61.31 27.25 44.88
CA LEU A 778 60.50 28.43 44.51
C LEU A 778 60.53 28.73 43.01
N GLU A 779 61.69 28.58 42.37
CA GLU A 779 61.86 28.92 40.95
C GLU A 779 61.17 27.90 40.04
N GLU A 780 61.26 26.62 40.38
CA GLU A 780 60.55 25.54 39.70
C GLU A 780 59.03 25.64 39.89
N ALA A 781 58.57 26.11 41.05
CA ALA A 781 57.16 26.42 41.27
C ALA A 781 56.68 27.57 40.38
N ARG A 782 57.47 28.65 40.27
CA ARG A 782 57.17 29.79 39.39
C ARG A 782 57.01 29.36 37.93
N ILE A 783 57.99 28.61 37.41
CA ILE A 783 57.96 28.08 36.04
C ILE A 783 56.75 27.18 35.83
N GLY A 784 56.42 26.31 36.79
CA GLY A 784 55.26 25.42 36.69
C GLY A 784 53.92 26.16 36.64
N PHE A 785 53.74 27.21 37.44
CA PHE A 785 52.53 28.04 37.39
C PHE A 785 52.43 28.84 36.08
N GLU A 786 53.54 29.39 35.57
CA GLU A 786 53.60 30.06 34.27
C GLU A 786 53.26 29.10 33.12
N HIS A 787 53.72 27.85 33.21
CA HIS A 787 53.39 26.82 32.22
C HIS A 787 51.90 26.48 32.25
N ALA A 788 51.30 26.32 33.43
CA ALA A 788 49.85 26.08 33.56
C ALA A 788 49.01 27.20 32.91
N ILE A 789 49.45 28.47 33.04
CA ILE A 789 48.82 29.62 32.40
C ILE A 789 49.02 29.61 30.88
N THR A 790 50.21 29.24 30.41
CA THR A 790 50.53 29.17 28.98
C THR A 790 49.66 28.14 28.28
N VAL A 791 49.47 26.99 28.91
CA VAL A 791 48.61 25.90 28.43
C VAL A 791 47.13 26.31 28.45
N ASN A 792 46.68 26.97 29.52
CA ASN A 792 45.31 27.48 29.61
C ASN A 792 45.27 28.90 30.21
N GLN A 793 45.13 29.90 29.34
CA GLN A 793 45.14 31.31 29.72
C GLN A 793 43.95 31.72 30.60
N ASN A 794 42.88 30.93 30.59
CA ASN A 794 41.69 31.14 31.42
C ASN A 794 41.69 30.29 32.70
N TYR A 795 42.77 29.57 32.99
CA TYR A 795 42.86 28.77 34.21
C TYR A 795 43.21 29.64 35.43
N SER A 796 42.21 29.95 36.25
CA SER A 796 42.36 30.76 37.47
C SER A 796 43.41 30.23 38.44
N GLY A 797 43.54 28.89 38.55
CA GLY A 797 44.48 28.24 39.47
C GLY A 797 45.96 28.57 39.20
N GLY A 798 46.34 28.86 37.95
CA GLY A 798 47.71 29.29 37.63
C GLY A 798 48.03 30.68 38.18
N TYR A 799 47.07 31.62 38.10
CA TYR A 799 47.22 32.96 38.64
C TYR A 799 47.20 32.98 40.17
N LEU A 800 46.44 32.09 40.81
CA LEU A 800 46.53 31.85 42.25
C LEU A 800 47.92 31.35 42.65
N GLY A 801 48.50 30.45 41.84
CA GLY A 801 49.89 30.03 41.98
C GLY A 801 50.88 31.19 42.02
N GLN A 802 50.75 32.15 41.11
CA GLN A 802 51.56 33.37 41.12
C GLN A 802 51.33 34.23 42.38
N ALA A 803 50.08 34.29 42.88
CA ALA A 803 49.79 34.98 44.12
C ALA A 803 50.51 34.33 45.31
N TYR A 804 50.55 33.00 45.40
CA TYR A 804 51.28 32.30 46.47
C TYR A 804 52.78 32.64 46.50
N ILE A 805 53.42 32.69 45.32
CA ILE A 805 54.83 33.07 45.18
C ILE A 805 55.06 34.49 45.71
N LEU A 806 54.20 35.44 45.33
CA LEU A 806 54.30 36.85 45.75
C LEU A 806 54.06 37.03 47.25
N VAL A 807 53.17 36.23 47.85
CA VAL A 807 52.97 36.20 49.31
C VAL A 807 54.26 35.78 50.02
N ILE A 808 54.92 34.72 49.55
CA ILE A 808 56.19 34.24 50.14
C ILE A 808 57.31 35.29 50.00
N GLN A 809 57.31 36.06 48.91
CA GLN A 809 58.26 37.15 48.68
C GLN A 809 57.93 38.44 49.45
N GLY A 810 56.77 38.51 50.11
CA GLY A 810 56.31 39.68 50.86
C GLY A 810 55.63 40.78 50.01
N ASP A 811 55.43 40.57 48.71
CA ASP A 811 54.69 41.50 47.85
C ASP A 811 53.18 41.23 47.91
N LEU A 812 52.57 41.70 48.99
CA LEU A 812 51.13 41.52 49.22
C LEU A 812 50.27 42.29 48.19
N ASN A 813 50.75 43.40 47.65
CA ASN A 813 50.01 44.18 46.65
C ASN A 813 49.99 43.48 45.28
N GLY A 814 51.14 42.96 44.84
CA GLY A 814 51.23 42.13 43.65
C GLY A 814 50.38 40.86 43.78
N ALA A 815 50.44 40.20 44.94
CA ALA A 815 49.62 39.02 45.22
C ALA A 815 48.13 39.31 45.13
N MET A 816 47.64 40.41 45.74
CA MET A 816 46.24 40.84 45.62
C MET A 816 45.80 41.07 44.18
N SER A 817 46.67 41.67 43.35
CA SER A 817 46.40 41.90 41.93
C SER A 817 46.24 40.57 41.15
N LYS A 818 47.04 39.56 41.51
CA LYS A 818 46.93 38.22 40.91
C LYS A 818 45.69 37.46 41.37
N VAL A 819 45.27 37.63 42.63
CA VAL A 819 43.98 37.12 43.12
C VAL A 819 42.81 37.77 42.36
N GLU A 820 42.83 39.08 42.16
CA GLU A 820 41.80 39.78 41.36
C GLU A 820 41.75 39.24 39.93
N PHE A 821 42.90 39.02 39.31
CA PHE A 821 42.95 38.43 37.98
C PHE A 821 42.43 36.98 37.96
N ALA A 822 42.72 36.19 38.99
CA ALA A 822 42.16 34.84 39.13
C ALA A 822 40.62 34.88 39.23
N ILE A 823 40.04 35.85 39.93
CA ILE A 823 38.58 36.05 39.99
C ILE A 823 38.02 36.35 38.60
N GLN A 824 38.65 37.25 37.84
CA GLN A 824 38.25 37.55 36.46
C GLN A 824 38.36 36.34 35.53
N LYS A 825 39.22 35.37 35.88
CA LYS A 825 39.38 34.08 35.19
C LYS A 825 38.55 32.95 35.81
N GLY A 826 37.60 33.25 36.69
CA GLY A 826 36.61 32.30 37.20
C GLY A 826 36.97 31.62 38.53
N ALA A 827 37.88 32.19 39.34
CA ALA A 827 38.01 31.76 40.73
C ALA A 827 36.73 32.10 41.52
N ILE A 828 36.23 31.13 42.30
CA ILE A 828 35.01 31.27 43.11
C ILE A 828 35.33 31.62 44.57
N PHE A 829 34.37 32.28 45.23
CA PHE A 829 34.52 32.77 46.61
C PHE A 829 34.93 31.68 47.61
N GLU A 830 34.29 30.51 47.54
CA GLU A 830 34.52 29.40 48.46
C GLU A 830 35.94 28.82 48.30
N ALA A 831 36.48 28.81 47.07
CA ALA A 831 37.84 28.36 46.82
C ALA A 831 38.86 29.34 47.42
N LEU A 832 38.65 30.65 47.23
CA LEU A 832 39.55 31.69 47.75
C LEU A 832 39.51 31.78 49.29
N SER A 833 38.32 31.63 49.86
CA SER A 833 38.10 31.76 51.30
C SER A 833 38.63 30.56 52.10
N ASN A 834 38.79 29.40 51.47
CA ASN A 834 39.33 28.20 52.12
C ASN A 834 40.80 27.94 51.76
N ASP A 835 41.41 28.76 50.91
CA ASP A 835 42.79 28.59 50.48
C ASP A 835 43.78 28.97 51.58
N GLU A 836 44.46 27.97 52.14
CA GLU A 836 45.45 28.16 53.21
C GLU A 836 46.62 29.04 52.77
N ASP A 837 47.01 28.95 51.50
CA ASP A 837 48.15 29.69 50.95
C ASP A 837 47.83 31.20 50.81
N LEU A 838 46.55 31.60 50.98
CA LEU A 838 46.09 32.99 50.97
C LEU A 838 45.77 33.56 52.37
N ILE A 839 45.99 32.81 53.46
CA ILE A 839 45.69 33.27 54.83
C ILE A 839 46.34 34.62 55.15
N GLY A 840 47.56 34.86 54.67
CA GLY A 840 48.26 36.12 54.86
C GLY A 840 47.53 37.32 54.24
N LEU A 841 46.98 37.16 53.03
CA LEU A 841 46.25 38.20 52.32
C LEU A 841 44.89 38.49 52.94
N ARG A 842 44.24 37.48 53.52
CA ARG A 842 42.91 37.62 54.14
C ARG A 842 42.85 38.62 55.29
N LYS A 843 44.00 38.97 55.87
CA LYS A 843 44.11 39.95 56.95
C LYS A 843 44.20 41.40 56.44
N GLU A 844 44.48 41.58 55.15
CA GLU A 844 44.63 42.90 54.54
C GLU A 844 43.27 43.55 54.26
N ILE A 845 43.16 44.86 54.46
CA ILE A 845 41.92 45.62 54.19
C ILE A 845 41.48 45.44 52.72
N LYS A 846 42.44 45.43 51.80
CA LYS A 846 42.21 45.24 50.37
C LYS A 846 41.57 43.91 50.01
N TRP A 847 41.75 42.87 50.83
CA TRP A 847 41.07 41.59 50.62
C TRP A 847 39.55 41.74 50.75
N ASN A 848 39.10 42.41 51.81
CA ASN A 848 37.68 42.63 52.04
C ASN A 848 37.05 43.52 50.95
N GLU A 849 37.79 44.53 50.48
CA GLU A 849 37.36 45.36 49.34
C GLU A 849 37.20 44.53 48.06
N LEU A 850 38.18 43.67 47.76
CA LEU A 850 38.16 42.81 46.58
C LEU A 850 37.01 41.80 46.64
N MET A 851 36.81 41.14 47.78
CA MET A 851 35.73 40.16 47.94
C MET A 851 34.35 40.83 47.84
N ASN A 852 34.16 42.01 48.45
CA ASN A 852 32.91 42.77 48.33
C ASN A 852 32.62 43.22 46.89
N LYS A 853 33.65 43.56 46.12
CA LYS A 853 33.51 43.98 44.71
C LYS A 853 32.95 42.88 43.81
N TYR A 854 33.39 41.63 44.00
CA TYR A 854 33.04 40.52 43.10
C TYR A 854 32.04 39.51 43.68
N PHE A 855 31.88 39.45 45.01
CA PHE A 855 31.08 38.42 45.69
C PHE A 855 30.13 39.00 46.75
N GLN A 856 29.60 40.21 46.51
CA GLN A 856 28.79 40.96 47.48
C GLN A 856 27.60 40.17 48.07
N GLU A 857 26.98 39.31 47.27
CA GLU A 857 25.82 38.48 47.68
C GLU A 857 26.21 37.32 48.62
N LYS A 858 27.46 36.87 48.57
CA LYS A 858 27.99 35.76 49.39
C LYS A 858 28.52 36.22 50.74
N ILE A 859 28.77 37.52 50.91
CA ILE A 859 29.33 38.12 52.14
C ILE A 859 28.21 38.65 53.07
N LYS A 860 27.01 38.88 52.54
CA LYS A 860 25.84 39.36 53.31
C LYS A 860 25.03 38.24 53.98
N ASN A 861 25.26 37.00 53.60
CA ASN A 861 24.70 35.79 54.21
C ASN A 861 25.80 35.09 55.00
#